data_AF-A0A956HU77-F1
#
_entry.id   AF-A0A956HU77-F1
#
_cell.length_a   1.000
_cell.length_b   1.000
_cell.length_c   1.000
_cell.angle_alpha   90.00
_cell.angle_beta   90.00
_cell.angle_gamma   90.00
#
_symmetry.space_group_name_H-M   'P 1'
#
loop_
_entity.id
_entity.type
_entity.pdbx_description
1 polymer ?
#
loop_
_entity_poly.entity_id
_entity_poly.type
_entity_poly.pdbx_seq_one_letter_code
_entity_poly.pdbx_strand_id
1 'polypeptide(L)'
;MRNVNSSFLALPLGIAVALAGALSLGACAADDGAPGKAGPAGDGSAGTSCTVSDNGDGTATISCDDGTSVTVANGVNGDAGSGCTVTDNNDGTKTIKCDDGTSVTVTDGDASTGNPGKPGLNAGETPGLNLAPTVTAPANGTHYVAGEKIVVTFDLKDAKGLPLELADFSILNLYMSGPLDTLKTVAAVKLLNASTDRTAAEHHYINLLTTTNANLVVTGSTLTYTMEAVTDEAPGTYTIGLWAVPKAYPLDQTYPLVDVQIGTATPEAKIVEGGCDSCHKGAANGQYYMHHVDPGHLPTGIPSIDSAPIDTCKNCHNQDGYAAVQVCTDGSKPVSAGGGKYVCADNSEWSATATGAYLSDDLVRRVHGAHMGEDLASEFNTNPTWGDFEAYLETAFPANIKNCAKCHQDDVWKSKPSRQACGACHDAVEWASGDFKPPRVLGNTACTTKTDCLAAYGTGECNTTTGKCEIQKHGGGAQASDANCSMCHNANDITDKHLITDQANKYTLDVTMTPPGNGTYYVAGEAPVVTVVVKDKATNTAIDPSTIASSSYLFVNGPRARRIPQLTTAARGSVVSAAGPWDLSTAANLQIKVGAKAVTVNTDTAIKKAGATSVEVAAWLNASSSFRSVAFAAAKGDAVEVMALPSPRQSNLEIVASDVATALTLAPGVYVAKAGSSSYPANPIYKHSNPADDDPKVTWNADNFTYQLDDVATAEPGTYTVWIRVSPSPRSFGIMNFQVGTASVEPKIATNCGDCHNPGSQGGIHGNYDWDVDVCGACHDYRRTANDRLATDTFVDGWGSSAASGRSNAGFGAAPISRRIHGAHFLAYVNKPGEVNVGGSIIFPQDVRNCQKCHADSSSWSEKPARLACMSCHDSDSSVAHGNLMISDPTPADPWNGDEMESCETCHGAGKMFSVTTSHNITNPYVPPYPR
;
A
#
# COMPACT_ATOMS: atom_id res chain seq x y z
N MET A 1 -6.65 -20.89 15.98
CA MET A 1 -7.54 -21.94 16.54
C MET A 1 -8.01 -21.54 17.92
N ARG A 2 -9.28 -21.18 18.08
CA ARG A 2 -10.06 -21.31 19.33
C ARG A 2 -11.55 -21.23 18.96
N ASN A 3 -12.21 -22.38 19.12
CA ASN A 3 -13.66 -22.56 19.08
C ASN A 3 -14.32 -21.83 20.24
N VAL A 4 -15.49 -21.24 20.02
CA VAL A 4 -16.48 -21.04 21.09
C VAL A 4 -17.83 -21.50 20.56
N ASN A 5 -18.35 -22.55 21.19
CA ASN A 5 -19.66 -23.16 20.96
C ASN A 5 -20.77 -22.26 21.51
N SER A 6 -21.82 -22.03 20.73
CA SER A 6 -23.05 -21.37 21.18
C SER A 6 -24.18 -22.40 21.25
N SER A 7 -24.61 -22.76 22.46
CA SER A 7 -25.76 -23.62 22.70
C SER A 7 -27.06 -22.85 22.55
N PHE A 8 -27.95 -23.34 21.68
CA PHE A 8 -29.33 -22.89 21.52
C PHE A 8 -30.23 -23.39 22.66
N LEU A 9 -31.10 -22.51 23.16
CA LEU A 9 -32.30 -22.88 23.91
C LEU A 9 -33.49 -22.10 23.33
N ALA A 10 -34.52 -22.85 22.96
CA ALA A 10 -35.70 -22.43 22.22
C ALA A 10 -36.91 -22.13 23.12
N LEU A 11 -37.96 -21.60 22.47
CA LEU A 11 -39.40 -21.49 22.82
C LEU A 11 -39.92 -20.10 23.30
N PRO A 12 -41.21 -19.75 23.07
CA PRO A 12 -41.92 -19.70 21.77
C PRO A 12 -42.91 -18.48 21.65
N LEU A 13 -43.55 -18.36 20.48
CA LEU A 13 -44.62 -17.43 20.10
C LEU A 13 -45.83 -17.34 21.04
N GLY A 14 -46.46 -16.16 21.12
CA GLY A 14 -47.82 -15.93 21.63
C GLY A 14 -48.44 -14.61 21.14
N ILE A 15 -49.56 -14.72 20.42
CA ILE A 15 -50.39 -13.67 19.77
C ILE A 15 -51.32 -12.98 20.77
N ALA A 16 -51.58 -11.66 20.64
CA ALA A 16 -52.91 -11.05 20.88
C ALA A 16 -53.03 -9.61 20.34
N VAL A 17 -54.15 -9.35 19.66
CA VAL A 17 -54.65 -8.07 19.13
C VAL A 17 -55.67 -7.48 20.11
N ALA A 18 -55.69 -6.15 20.31
CA ALA A 18 -56.90 -5.41 20.73
C ALA A 18 -56.82 -3.91 20.37
N LEU A 19 -57.98 -3.36 19.97
CA LEU A 19 -58.25 -2.07 19.35
C LEU A 19 -58.84 -1.04 20.36
N ALA A 20 -58.94 0.23 19.91
CA ALA A 20 -59.66 1.41 20.45
C ALA A 20 -58.86 2.29 21.44
N GLY A 21 -58.80 3.63 21.37
CA GLY A 21 -59.47 4.65 20.54
C GLY A 21 -59.90 5.82 21.44
N ALA A 22 -59.31 7.02 21.30
CA ALA A 22 -59.92 8.31 21.69
C ALA A 22 -59.05 9.52 21.23
N LEU A 23 -59.69 10.48 20.57
CA LEU A 23 -59.19 11.80 20.20
C LEU A 23 -59.04 12.74 21.41
N SER A 24 -58.01 13.60 21.40
CA SER A 24 -58.14 15.00 21.81
C SER A 24 -57.06 15.87 21.17
N LEU A 25 -57.47 17.00 20.58
CA LEU A 25 -56.61 18.05 20.04
C LEU A 25 -56.07 18.95 21.17
N GLY A 26 -54.79 19.30 21.09
CA GLY A 26 -54.16 20.37 21.85
C GLY A 26 -52.79 20.68 21.27
N ALA A 27 -52.63 21.86 20.67
CA ALA A 27 -51.41 22.31 20.00
C ALA A 27 -50.47 23.05 20.96
N CYS A 28 -49.18 22.70 21.00
CA CYS A 28 -48.02 23.61 20.98
C CYS A 28 -46.68 22.84 21.18
N ALA A 29 -45.64 23.31 20.48
CA ALA A 29 -44.20 22.99 20.58
C ALA A 29 -43.74 21.56 20.21
N ALA A 30 -43.13 21.44 19.03
CA ALA A 30 -42.25 20.31 18.71
C ALA A 30 -40.85 20.62 19.25
N ASP A 31 -40.48 19.95 20.33
CA ASP A 31 -39.09 19.70 20.66
C ASP A 31 -38.60 18.54 19.76
N ASP A 32 -37.48 18.74 19.08
CA ASP A 32 -36.84 17.68 18.31
C ASP A 32 -36.42 16.56 19.27
N GLY A 33 -37.07 15.40 19.13
CA GLY A 33 -36.67 14.17 19.82
C GLY A 33 -35.27 13.75 19.40
N ALA A 34 -34.54 13.14 20.35
CA ALA A 34 -33.21 12.59 20.12
C ALA A 34 -33.16 11.69 18.86
N PRO A 35 -32.11 11.78 18.03
CA PRO A 35 -31.92 10.87 16.90
C PRO A 35 -31.97 9.41 17.35
N GLY A 36 -32.80 8.61 16.68
CA GLY A 36 -32.83 7.16 16.90
C GLY A 36 -31.47 6.52 16.57
N LYS A 37 -31.11 5.45 17.29
CA LYS A 37 -29.89 4.68 17.01
C LYS A 37 -29.90 4.21 15.55
N ALA A 38 -28.77 4.36 14.86
CA ALA A 38 -28.54 3.76 13.55
C ALA A 38 -28.77 2.24 13.61
N GLY A 39 -29.61 1.73 12.70
CA GLY A 39 -29.74 0.29 12.49
C GLY A 39 -28.47 -0.30 11.84
N PRO A 40 -28.23 -1.61 11.95
CA PRO A 40 -27.10 -2.26 11.29
C PRO A 40 -27.21 -2.10 9.77
N ALA A 41 -26.08 -1.91 9.10
CA ALA A 41 -25.98 -1.82 7.66
C ALA A 41 -26.57 -3.07 7.00
N GLY A 42 -27.66 -2.88 6.27
CA GLY A 42 -28.20 -3.85 5.33
C GLY A 42 -28.38 -3.12 4.01
N ASP A 43 -27.78 -3.67 2.95
CA ASP A 43 -27.91 -3.15 1.60
C ASP A 43 -29.41 -3.17 1.22
N GLY A 44 -30.02 -1.98 1.16
CA GLY A 44 -31.33 -1.84 0.54
C GLY A 44 -31.22 -2.33 -0.89
N SER A 45 -32.09 -3.25 -1.29
CA SER A 45 -32.10 -3.79 -2.66
C SER A 45 -32.17 -2.65 -3.68
N ALA A 46 -31.43 -2.77 -4.78
CA ALA A 46 -31.47 -1.78 -5.86
C ALA A 46 -32.92 -1.55 -6.33
N GLY A 47 -33.30 -0.27 -6.47
CA GLY A 47 -34.61 0.11 -7.02
C GLY A 47 -34.77 -0.38 -8.46
N THR A 48 -35.99 -0.78 -8.81
CA THR A 48 -36.36 -1.27 -10.15
C THR A 48 -36.26 -0.18 -11.21
N SER A 49 -35.83 -0.55 -12.42
CA SER A 49 -35.75 0.37 -13.57
C SER A 49 -37.12 0.82 -14.05
N CYS A 50 -37.19 2.05 -14.56
CA CYS A 50 -38.39 2.61 -15.19
C CYS A 50 -38.08 3.13 -16.59
N THR A 51 -39.09 3.13 -17.46
CA THR A 51 -39.01 3.63 -18.84
C THR A 51 -40.01 4.74 -19.06
N VAL A 52 -39.69 5.68 -19.96
CA VAL A 52 -40.56 6.81 -20.30
C VAL A 52 -40.98 6.70 -21.76
N SER A 53 -42.27 6.78 -22.03
CA SER A 53 -42.85 6.82 -23.38
C SER A 53 -43.67 8.09 -23.57
N ASP A 54 -43.39 8.82 -24.64
CA ASP A 54 -44.21 9.95 -25.08
C ASP A 54 -45.49 9.41 -25.75
N ASN A 55 -46.65 9.86 -25.28
CA ASN A 55 -47.94 9.39 -25.77
C ASN A 55 -48.40 10.14 -27.03
N GLY A 56 -47.72 11.23 -27.42
CA GLY A 56 -48.01 12.01 -28.63
C GLY A 56 -49.27 12.89 -28.53
N ASP A 57 -49.88 13.00 -27.34
CA ASP A 57 -51.06 13.82 -27.05
C ASP A 57 -50.77 14.98 -26.08
N GLY A 58 -49.49 15.26 -25.84
CA GLY A 58 -49.04 16.27 -24.88
C GLY A 58 -48.84 15.73 -23.46
N THR A 59 -48.85 14.41 -23.29
CA THR A 59 -48.51 13.71 -22.04
C THR A 59 -47.42 12.65 -22.26
N ALA A 60 -46.67 12.32 -21.21
CA ALA A 60 -45.72 11.22 -21.21
C ALA A 60 -46.02 10.24 -20.06
N THR A 61 -45.88 8.95 -20.30
CA THR A 61 -46.08 7.90 -19.28
C THR A 61 -44.74 7.34 -18.83
N ILE A 62 -44.52 7.34 -17.53
CA ILE A 62 -43.39 6.69 -16.87
C ILE A 62 -43.90 5.38 -16.28
N SER A 63 -43.30 4.26 -16.66
CA SER A 63 -43.67 2.92 -16.19
C SER A 63 -42.46 2.18 -15.63
N CYS A 64 -42.62 1.60 -14.45
CA CYS A 64 -41.58 0.87 -13.74
C CYS A 64 -41.82 -0.65 -13.80
N ASP A 65 -40.75 -1.43 -13.65
CA ASP A 65 -40.81 -2.90 -13.74
C ASP A 65 -41.59 -3.56 -12.59
N ASP A 66 -41.89 -2.80 -11.52
CA ASP A 66 -42.75 -3.22 -10.41
C ASP A 66 -44.26 -3.07 -10.69
N GLY A 67 -44.60 -2.64 -11.92
CA GLY A 67 -45.98 -2.48 -12.39
C GLY A 67 -46.59 -1.12 -12.03
N THR A 68 -45.86 -0.24 -11.35
CA THR A 68 -46.32 1.14 -11.13
C THR A 68 -46.12 1.98 -12.39
N SER A 69 -47.10 2.85 -12.69
CA SER A 69 -46.96 3.82 -13.77
C SER A 69 -47.67 5.12 -13.44
N VAL A 70 -47.16 6.21 -13.98
CA VAL A 70 -47.74 7.55 -13.86
C VAL A 70 -47.66 8.28 -15.20
N THR A 71 -48.77 8.88 -15.61
CA THR A 71 -48.82 9.74 -16.79
C THR A 71 -48.79 11.20 -16.35
N VAL A 72 -47.84 11.96 -16.90
CA VAL A 72 -47.63 13.38 -16.64
C VAL A 72 -47.96 14.19 -17.89
N ALA A 73 -48.78 15.22 -17.73
CA ALA A 73 -49.17 16.12 -18.81
C ALA A 73 -48.27 17.36 -18.85
N ASN A 74 -48.06 17.91 -20.04
CA ASN A 74 -47.42 19.22 -20.19
C ASN A 74 -48.26 20.30 -19.49
N GLY A 75 -47.58 21.24 -18.84
CA GLY A 75 -48.24 22.44 -18.31
C GLY A 75 -48.78 23.31 -19.44
N VAL A 76 -49.89 24.02 -19.20
CA VAL A 76 -50.47 24.94 -20.17
C VAL A 76 -49.47 26.07 -20.44
N ASN A 77 -49.11 26.28 -21.70
CA ASN A 77 -48.31 27.45 -22.09
C ASN A 77 -49.07 28.74 -21.69
N GLY A 78 -48.40 29.64 -20.97
CA GLY A 78 -48.94 30.98 -20.72
C GLY A 78 -49.05 31.77 -22.03
N ASP A 79 -50.06 32.64 -22.13
CA ASP A 79 -50.25 33.53 -23.27
C ASP A 79 -49.01 34.41 -23.49
N ALA A 80 -48.68 34.69 -24.75
CA ALA A 80 -47.57 35.58 -25.09
C ALA A 80 -47.84 37.01 -24.60
N GLY A 81 -46.96 37.53 -23.73
CA GLY A 81 -47.02 38.91 -23.24
C GLY A 81 -46.67 39.95 -24.32
N SER A 82 -47.33 41.11 -24.27
CA SER A 82 -47.12 42.26 -25.15
C SER A 82 -45.70 42.86 -25.02
N GLY A 83 -45.19 43.48 -26.09
CA GLY A 83 -43.84 44.04 -26.13
C GLY A 83 -43.59 45.17 -25.11
N CYS A 84 -42.35 45.25 -24.63
CA CYS A 84 -41.89 46.32 -23.74
C CYS A 84 -40.70 47.05 -24.36
N THR A 85 -40.53 48.33 -24.00
CA THR A 85 -39.40 49.18 -24.42
C THR A 85 -38.55 49.55 -23.22
N VAL A 86 -37.23 49.66 -23.43
CA VAL A 86 -36.27 50.05 -22.39
C VAL A 86 -35.68 51.40 -22.77
N THR A 87 -35.77 52.37 -21.87
CA THR A 87 -35.20 53.71 -22.04
C THR A 87 -34.15 53.95 -20.95
N ASP A 88 -32.96 54.41 -21.36
CA ASP A 88 -31.91 54.83 -20.45
C ASP A 88 -32.18 56.25 -19.95
N ASN A 89 -32.21 56.46 -18.63
CA ASN A 89 -32.55 57.74 -18.03
C ASN A 89 -31.32 58.66 -17.85
N ASN A 90 -30.11 58.15 -18.14
CA ASN A 90 -28.83 58.88 -18.02
C ASN A 90 -28.54 59.45 -16.61
N ASP A 91 -29.18 58.90 -15.58
CA ASP A 91 -28.98 59.22 -14.16
C ASP A 91 -28.52 58.01 -13.33
N GLY A 92 -28.08 56.95 -14.00
CA GLY A 92 -27.75 55.66 -13.39
C GLY A 92 -28.94 54.71 -13.26
N THR A 93 -30.07 54.99 -13.91
CA THR A 93 -31.22 54.07 -13.98
C THR A 93 -31.71 53.86 -15.41
N LYS A 94 -32.41 52.75 -15.67
CA LYS A 94 -33.15 52.47 -16.91
C LYS A 94 -34.59 52.13 -16.61
N THR A 95 -35.52 52.69 -17.37
CA THR A 95 -36.95 52.38 -17.23
C THR A 95 -37.39 51.42 -18.31
N ILE A 96 -37.93 50.28 -17.88
CA ILE A 96 -38.62 49.31 -18.73
C ILE A 96 -40.10 49.62 -18.65
N LYS A 97 -40.71 49.93 -19.80
CA LYS A 97 -42.13 50.24 -19.91
C LYS A 97 -42.80 49.32 -20.91
N CYS A 98 -43.86 48.67 -20.48
CA CYS A 98 -44.64 47.75 -21.29
C CYS A 98 -45.89 48.44 -21.84
N ASP A 99 -46.40 47.91 -22.95
CA ASP A 99 -47.57 48.47 -23.65
C ASP A 99 -48.88 48.36 -22.84
N ASP A 100 -48.89 47.53 -21.79
CA ASP A 100 -49.99 47.40 -20.82
C ASP A 100 -49.99 48.50 -19.74
N GLY A 101 -49.06 49.45 -19.83
CA GLY A 101 -48.95 50.60 -18.93
C GLY A 101 -48.14 50.31 -17.67
N THR A 102 -47.67 49.09 -17.46
CA THR A 102 -46.72 48.78 -16.38
C THR A 102 -45.34 49.35 -16.70
N SER A 103 -44.68 49.92 -15.70
CA SER A 103 -43.30 50.39 -15.84
C SER A 103 -42.51 50.15 -14.57
N VAL A 104 -41.27 49.73 -14.72
CA VAL A 104 -40.31 49.59 -13.63
C VAL A 104 -39.03 50.33 -13.98
N THR A 105 -38.51 51.11 -13.05
CA THR A 105 -37.20 51.74 -13.16
C THR A 105 -36.20 50.90 -12.39
N VAL A 106 -35.14 50.48 -13.08
CA VAL A 106 -34.08 49.63 -12.57
C VAL A 106 -32.82 50.47 -12.45
N THR A 107 -32.22 50.53 -11.27
CA THR A 107 -30.98 51.25 -11.03
C THR A 107 -29.80 50.38 -11.44
N ASP A 108 -28.84 50.94 -12.18
CA ASP A 108 -27.56 50.30 -12.43
C ASP A 108 -26.85 50.14 -11.07
N GLY A 109 -26.35 48.95 -10.76
CA GLY A 109 -25.78 48.64 -9.45
C GLY A 109 -24.60 49.57 -9.11
N ASP A 110 -24.72 50.30 -8.01
CA ASP A 110 -23.64 51.09 -7.43
C ASP A 110 -22.46 50.16 -7.07
N ALA A 111 -21.28 50.49 -7.59
CA ALA A 111 -20.04 49.75 -7.37
C ALA A 111 -19.49 49.87 -5.94
N SER A 112 -20.19 50.53 -5.01
CA SER A 112 -19.64 50.84 -3.68
C SER A 112 -20.22 50.07 -2.48
N THR A 113 -21.29 49.26 -2.59
CA THR A 113 -21.78 48.46 -1.43
C THR A 113 -22.38 47.08 -1.74
N GLY A 114 -22.25 46.54 -2.96
CA GLY A 114 -22.72 45.19 -3.29
C GLY A 114 -21.55 44.28 -3.65
N ASN A 115 -21.27 43.27 -2.82
CA ASN A 115 -20.35 42.19 -3.21
C ASN A 115 -20.79 41.63 -4.57
N PRO A 116 -19.88 41.46 -5.56
CA PRO A 116 -20.22 40.78 -6.81
C PRO A 116 -20.86 39.43 -6.50
N GLY A 117 -22.01 39.13 -7.11
CA GLY A 117 -22.61 37.80 -6.99
C GLY A 117 -21.58 36.74 -7.35
N LYS A 118 -21.41 35.74 -6.47
CA LYS A 118 -20.45 34.65 -6.64
C LYS A 118 -20.65 34.03 -8.04
N PRO A 119 -19.62 33.94 -8.91
CA PRO A 119 -19.74 33.22 -10.17
C PRO A 119 -20.23 31.80 -9.87
N GLY A 120 -21.19 31.30 -10.65
CA GLY A 120 -21.64 29.91 -10.54
C GLY A 120 -20.44 28.97 -10.72
N LEU A 121 -20.23 28.06 -9.76
CA LEU A 121 -19.23 27.00 -9.86
C LEU A 121 -19.69 25.96 -10.87
N ASN A 122 -18.76 25.36 -11.63
CA ASN A 122 -19.10 24.20 -12.43
C ASN A 122 -19.41 22.99 -11.53
N ALA A 123 -20.13 22.00 -12.06
CA ALA A 123 -20.38 20.76 -11.32
C ALA A 123 -19.05 20.09 -10.91
N GLY A 124 -18.82 19.94 -9.61
CA GLY A 124 -17.59 19.38 -9.05
C GLY A 124 -16.50 20.39 -8.68
N GLU A 125 -16.67 21.68 -8.98
CA GLU A 125 -15.76 22.74 -8.52
C GLU A 125 -16.13 23.25 -7.12
N THR A 126 -15.11 23.57 -6.32
CA THR A 126 -15.24 24.23 -5.02
C THR A 126 -14.56 25.61 -5.04
N PRO A 127 -14.92 26.56 -4.15
CA PRO A 127 -14.30 27.89 -4.11
C PRO A 127 -12.82 27.89 -3.73
N GLY A 128 -12.36 26.92 -2.93
CA GLY A 128 -11.03 26.89 -2.33
C GLY A 128 -10.80 28.03 -1.33
N LEU A 129 -9.64 28.04 -0.66
CA LEU A 129 -9.25 29.08 0.31
C LEU A 129 -7.87 29.67 -0.01
N ASN A 130 -7.69 30.98 0.26
CA ASN A 130 -6.42 31.67 0.19
C ASN A 130 -6.27 32.62 1.39
N LEU A 131 -5.64 32.13 2.46
CA LEU A 131 -5.59 32.78 3.77
C LEU A 131 -4.16 33.16 4.20
N ALA A 132 -3.35 33.68 3.26
CA ALA A 132 -1.95 33.96 3.54
C ALA A 132 -1.75 34.93 4.73
N PRO A 133 -0.95 34.57 5.74
CA PRO A 133 -0.70 35.41 6.91
C PRO A 133 0.28 36.53 6.60
N THR A 134 0.11 37.65 7.27
CA THR A 134 1.09 38.73 7.36
C THR A 134 1.38 39.02 8.82
N VAL A 135 2.63 39.35 9.15
CA VAL A 135 3.04 39.62 10.54
C VAL A 135 3.78 40.96 10.57
N THR A 136 3.62 41.70 11.67
CA THR A 136 4.42 42.91 11.91
C THR A 136 5.92 42.62 11.85
N ALA A 137 6.73 43.63 11.54
CA ALA A 137 8.17 43.53 11.69
C ALA A 137 8.57 43.82 13.15
N PRO A 138 9.55 43.10 13.71
CA PRO A 138 10.12 43.45 15.02
C PRO A 138 10.80 44.82 14.94
N ALA A 139 10.86 45.57 16.06
CA ALA A 139 11.36 46.95 16.01
C ALA A 139 12.85 47.03 15.64
N ASN A 140 13.62 46.00 15.97
CA ASN A 140 15.03 45.86 15.58
C ASN A 140 15.25 45.28 14.16
N GLY A 141 14.17 44.92 13.45
CA GLY A 141 14.19 44.39 12.09
C GLY A 141 14.58 42.92 11.92
N THR A 142 14.92 42.19 12.99
CA THR A 142 15.39 40.79 12.90
C THR A 142 14.66 39.81 13.82
N HIS A 143 14.33 40.20 15.06
CA HIS A 143 13.67 39.32 16.03
C HIS A 143 12.92 40.13 17.09
N TYR A 144 11.83 39.58 17.61
CA TYR A 144 11.08 40.18 18.69
C TYR A 144 11.82 40.04 20.02
N VAL A 145 11.74 41.05 20.88
CA VAL A 145 12.34 41.08 22.22
C VAL A 145 11.28 41.37 23.29
N ALA A 146 11.62 41.14 24.55
CA ALA A 146 10.71 41.35 25.66
C ALA A 146 10.05 42.74 25.63
N GLY A 147 8.73 42.77 25.77
CA GLY A 147 7.88 43.97 25.68
C GLY A 147 7.29 44.23 24.30
N GLU A 148 7.83 43.67 23.21
CA GLU A 148 7.24 43.80 21.88
C GLU A 148 6.03 42.88 21.71
N LYS A 149 5.01 43.35 20.98
CA LYS A 149 3.83 42.57 20.61
C LYS A 149 3.92 42.13 19.15
N ILE A 150 3.48 40.91 18.89
CA ILE A 150 3.38 40.34 17.55
C ILE A 150 1.95 40.54 17.06
N VAL A 151 1.77 41.13 15.88
CA VAL A 151 0.44 41.26 15.26
C VAL A 151 0.41 40.42 14.00
N VAL A 152 -0.52 39.47 13.94
CA VAL A 152 -0.75 38.64 12.76
C VAL A 152 -2.06 39.05 12.10
N THR A 153 -2.05 39.16 10.78
CA THR A 153 -3.22 39.53 9.97
C THR A 153 -3.48 38.48 8.89
N PHE A 154 -4.73 38.08 8.76
CA PHE A 154 -5.23 37.14 7.75
C PHE A 154 -6.31 37.82 6.92
N ASP A 155 -6.18 37.73 5.60
CA ASP A 155 -7.26 38.08 4.68
C ASP A 155 -8.09 36.83 4.38
N LEU A 156 -9.35 36.83 4.80
CA LEU A 156 -10.31 35.77 4.53
C LEU A 156 -10.78 35.86 3.07
N LYS A 157 -10.15 35.07 2.19
CA LYS A 157 -10.47 35.03 0.77
C LYS A 157 -10.62 33.60 0.28
N ASP A 158 -11.49 33.40 -0.71
CA ASP A 158 -11.51 32.16 -1.49
C ASP A 158 -10.30 32.09 -2.44
N ALA A 159 -10.13 30.96 -3.15
CA ALA A 159 -8.99 30.80 -4.07
C ALA A 159 -9.03 31.76 -5.27
N LYS A 160 -10.19 32.38 -5.55
CA LYS A 160 -10.38 33.38 -6.61
C LYS A 160 -10.20 34.82 -6.10
N GLY A 161 -9.92 35.00 -4.80
CA GLY A 161 -9.70 36.29 -4.16
C GLY A 161 -10.97 37.01 -3.72
N LEU A 162 -12.14 36.35 -3.74
CA LEU A 162 -13.38 36.92 -3.22
C LEU A 162 -13.37 36.91 -1.68
N PRO A 163 -13.87 37.97 -1.04
CA PRO A 163 -13.90 38.06 0.42
C PRO A 163 -14.84 37.03 1.04
N LEU A 164 -14.42 36.48 2.18
CA LEU A 164 -15.19 35.59 3.04
C LEU A 164 -15.40 36.25 4.41
N GLU A 165 -16.48 35.87 5.10
CA GLU A 165 -16.80 36.35 6.44
C GLU A 165 -16.65 35.25 7.49
N LEU A 166 -16.59 35.60 8.78
CA LEU A 166 -16.51 34.62 9.87
C LEU A 166 -17.63 33.57 9.81
N ALA A 167 -18.82 33.95 9.37
CA ALA A 167 -19.98 33.06 9.25
C ALA A 167 -19.81 31.96 8.18
N ASP A 168 -18.86 32.12 7.25
CA ASP A 168 -18.53 31.12 6.24
C ASP A 168 -17.69 29.96 6.78
N PHE A 169 -17.18 30.05 8.02
CA PHE A 169 -16.29 29.08 8.63
C PHE A 169 -16.96 28.28 9.76
N SER A 170 -16.62 27.00 9.85
CA SER A 170 -16.95 26.14 11.00
C SER A 170 -15.80 26.03 11.99
N ILE A 171 -14.56 26.21 11.54
CA ILE A 171 -13.35 26.22 12.37
C ILE A 171 -12.45 27.37 11.92
N LEU A 172 -11.95 28.13 12.89
CA LEU A 172 -10.96 29.19 12.68
C LEU A 172 -10.06 29.32 13.92
N ASN A 173 -9.13 28.38 14.07
CA ASN A 173 -8.31 28.24 15.29
C ASN A 173 -6.89 28.72 15.05
N LEU A 174 -6.42 29.66 15.87
CA LEU A 174 -5.07 30.20 15.84
C LEU A 174 -4.16 29.46 16.83
N TYR A 175 -3.00 29.03 16.33
CA TYR A 175 -1.96 28.35 17.08
C TYR A 175 -0.64 29.10 16.96
N MET A 176 0.22 28.92 17.96
CA MET A 176 1.60 29.35 17.95
C MET A 176 2.42 28.42 18.82
N SER A 177 3.55 27.93 18.31
CA SER A 177 4.46 27.06 19.05
C SER A 177 5.92 27.41 18.77
N GLY A 178 6.79 27.16 19.73
CA GLY A 178 8.23 27.37 19.59
C GLY A 178 8.98 27.31 20.93
N PRO A 179 10.31 27.36 20.91
CA PRO A 179 11.18 27.35 19.73
C PRO A 179 11.10 26.01 18.94
N LEU A 180 11.58 25.95 17.69
CA LEU A 180 11.45 24.77 16.82
C LEU A 180 12.22 23.53 17.33
N ASP A 181 13.24 23.70 18.17
CA ASP A 181 13.92 22.61 18.87
C ASP A 181 12.91 21.71 19.62
N THR A 182 12.73 20.48 19.14
CA THR A 182 11.66 19.58 19.60
C THR A 182 11.70 19.30 21.10
N LEU A 183 12.88 19.34 21.75
CA LEU A 183 12.98 19.14 23.20
C LEU A 183 12.50 20.35 24.02
N LYS A 184 12.29 21.49 23.36
CA LYS A 184 11.88 22.76 23.97
C LYS A 184 10.56 23.29 23.44
N THR A 185 10.09 22.83 22.28
CA THR A 185 8.86 23.32 21.65
C THR A 185 7.68 23.12 22.60
N VAL A 186 6.99 24.21 22.92
CA VAL A 186 5.72 24.24 23.65
C VAL A 186 4.72 25.12 22.91
N ALA A 187 3.43 24.99 23.23
CA ALA A 187 2.46 26.00 22.81
C ALA A 187 2.77 27.35 23.48
N ALA A 188 2.82 28.42 22.70
CA ALA A 188 3.15 29.77 23.18
C ALA A 188 1.92 30.43 23.84
N VAL A 189 1.36 29.79 24.86
CA VAL A 189 0.08 30.19 25.48
C VAL A 189 0.08 31.60 26.05
N LYS A 190 1.22 32.09 26.55
CA LYS A 190 1.35 33.46 27.07
C LYS A 190 1.17 34.49 25.94
N LEU A 191 1.88 34.31 24.83
CA LEU A 191 1.76 35.17 23.65
C LEU A 191 0.36 35.09 23.03
N LEU A 192 -0.21 33.88 22.95
CA LEU A 192 -1.57 33.66 22.44
C LEU A 192 -2.67 34.18 23.37
N ASN A 193 -2.38 34.61 24.60
CA ASN A 193 -3.40 34.84 25.63
C ASN A 193 -4.33 33.62 25.83
N ALA A 194 -3.76 32.41 25.76
CA ALA A 194 -4.43 31.14 25.97
C ALA A 194 -4.07 30.55 27.35
N SER A 195 -4.59 29.37 27.67
CA SER A 195 -4.33 28.67 28.93
C SER A 195 -3.65 27.31 28.72
N THR A 196 -2.87 26.87 29.72
CA THR A 196 -2.47 25.46 29.87
C THR A 196 -3.51 24.63 30.63
N ASP A 197 -4.50 25.28 31.26
CA ASP A 197 -5.63 24.61 31.91
C ASP A 197 -6.50 23.95 30.85
N ARG A 198 -6.37 22.63 30.72
CA ARG A 198 -7.10 21.80 29.76
C ARG A 198 -8.60 21.66 30.08
N THR A 199 -9.07 22.24 31.19
CA THR A 199 -10.50 22.35 31.49
C THR A 199 -11.13 23.64 30.96
N ALA A 200 -10.32 24.62 30.54
CA ALA A 200 -10.79 25.84 29.92
C ALA A 200 -11.35 25.56 28.52
N ALA A 201 -12.35 26.34 28.10
CA ALA A 201 -12.93 26.22 26.76
C ALA A 201 -11.90 26.49 25.64
N GLU A 202 -10.94 27.39 25.90
CA GLU A 202 -9.79 27.67 25.04
C GLU A 202 -8.51 27.38 25.82
N HIS A 203 -7.71 26.44 25.32
CA HIS A 203 -6.41 26.09 25.87
C HIS A 203 -5.46 25.75 24.73
N HIS A 204 -4.21 26.24 24.77
CA HIS A 204 -3.19 25.99 23.74
C HIS A 204 -3.48 26.51 22.31
N TYR A 205 -4.68 27.05 22.08
CA TYR A 205 -5.11 27.71 20.85
C TYR A 205 -6.13 28.80 21.18
N ILE A 206 -6.45 29.65 20.21
CA ILE A 206 -7.51 30.66 20.29
C ILE A 206 -8.55 30.42 19.19
N ASN A 207 -9.84 30.43 19.52
CA ASN A 207 -10.91 30.36 18.53
C ASN A 207 -11.26 31.76 18.02
N LEU A 208 -10.92 32.05 16.77
CA LEU A 208 -11.15 33.35 16.13
C LEU A 208 -12.60 33.57 15.69
N LEU A 209 -13.48 32.57 15.79
CA LEU A 209 -14.92 32.76 15.60
C LEU A 209 -15.56 33.51 16.78
N THR A 210 -14.89 33.57 17.92
CA THR A 210 -15.37 34.25 19.14
C THR A 210 -15.01 35.74 19.10
N THR A 211 -15.93 36.58 18.62
CA THR A 211 -15.69 38.03 18.46
C THR A 211 -15.62 38.83 19.77
N THR A 212 -15.72 38.19 20.94
CA THR A 212 -15.56 38.86 22.24
C THR A 212 -14.10 38.90 22.72
N ASN A 213 -13.17 38.29 21.99
CA ASN A 213 -11.75 38.36 22.33
C ASN A 213 -11.20 39.77 22.05
N ALA A 214 -10.74 40.46 23.10
CA ALA A 214 -10.24 41.84 23.01
C ALA A 214 -8.98 41.99 22.13
N ASN A 215 -8.26 40.89 21.88
CA ASN A 215 -7.07 40.87 21.04
C ASN A 215 -7.39 40.66 19.54
N LEU A 216 -8.64 40.35 19.19
CA LEU A 216 -9.10 40.14 17.82
C LEU A 216 -9.85 41.38 17.30
N VAL A 217 -9.40 41.90 16.16
CA VAL A 217 -10.08 42.95 15.40
C VAL A 217 -10.50 42.38 14.04
N VAL A 218 -11.78 42.54 13.71
CA VAL A 218 -12.37 42.08 12.44
C VAL A 218 -12.79 43.31 11.65
N THR A 219 -12.21 43.51 10.47
CA THR A 219 -12.56 44.61 9.55
C THR A 219 -12.88 44.05 8.17
N GLY A 220 -14.17 43.92 7.86
CA GLY A 220 -14.61 43.23 6.64
C GLY A 220 -14.12 41.78 6.63
N SER A 221 -13.42 41.39 5.56
CA SER A 221 -12.81 40.06 5.42
C SER A 221 -11.41 39.96 6.04
N THR A 222 -10.91 40.97 6.75
CA THR A 222 -9.56 40.96 7.34
C THR A 222 -9.64 40.74 8.85
N LEU A 223 -8.92 39.73 9.33
CA LEU A 223 -8.74 39.43 10.74
C LEU A 223 -7.36 39.87 11.19
N THR A 224 -7.28 40.68 12.25
CA THR A 224 -6.03 41.06 12.89
C THR A 224 -6.06 40.61 14.34
N TYR A 225 -5.10 39.76 14.71
CA TYR A 225 -4.92 39.28 16.07
C TYR A 225 -3.63 39.87 16.66
N THR A 226 -3.75 40.54 17.80
CA THR A 226 -2.62 41.11 18.55
C THR A 226 -2.24 40.21 19.70
N MET A 227 -1.06 39.59 19.63
CA MET A 227 -0.53 38.75 20.70
C MET A 227 -0.18 39.58 21.94
N GLU A 228 -0.01 38.90 23.08
CA GLU A 228 0.61 39.52 24.24
C GLU A 228 2.08 39.84 24.01
N ALA A 229 2.60 40.72 24.87
CA ALA A 229 3.99 41.12 24.78
C ALA A 229 4.90 39.91 25.06
N VAL A 230 6.01 39.83 24.34
CA VAL A 230 7.09 38.88 24.65
C VAL A 230 7.56 39.13 26.08
N THR A 231 7.72 38.06 26.83
CA THR A 231 8.14 38.03 28.23
C THR A 231 9.38 37.18 28.43
N ASP A 232 9.20 35.90 28.77
CA ASP A 232 10.23 34.93 29.14
C ASP A 232 10.34 33.78 28.14
N GLU A 233 9.78 33.93 26.94
CA GLU A 233 9.90 32.96 25.85
C GLU A 233 11.37 32.69 25.52
N ALA A 234 11.70 31.42 25.30
CA ALA A 234 13.06 31.01 24.98
C ALA A 234 13.49 31.56 23.60
N PRO A 235 14.75 31.98 23.41
CA PRO A 235 15.20 32.43 22.10
C PRO A 235 15.10 31.33 21.04
N GLY A 236 14.50 31.63 19.89
CA GLY A 236 14.42 30.72 18.73
C GLY A 236 13.37 31.12 17.70
N THR A 237 13.06 30.18 16.81
CA THR A 237 12.04 30.29 15.77
C THR A 237 10.69 29.78 16.29
N TYR A 238 9.66 30.59 16.14
CA TYR A 238 8.28 30.26 16.51
C TYR A 238 7.42 30.21 15.27
N THR A 239 6.55 29.21 15.18
CA THR A 239 5.62 29.04 14.05
C THR A 239 4.22 29.42 14.50
N ILE A 240 3.59 30.33 13.75
CA ILE A 240 2.18 30.72 13.88
C ILE A 240 1.40 29.99 12.80
N GLY A 241 0.22 29.47 13.14
CA GLY A 241 -0.62 28.84 12.13
C GLY A 241 -2.11 28.96 12.41
N LEU A 242 -2.89 28.97 11.33
CA LEU A 242 -4.35 29.14 11.38
C LEU A 242 -5.02 27.92 10.76
N TRP A 243 -5.72 27.13 11.55
CA TRP A 243 -6.56 26.07 11.00
C TRP A 243 -7.93 26.63 10.62
N ALA A 244 -8.24 26.61 9.32
CA ALA A 244 -9.48 27.14 8.77
C ALA A 244 -10.26 26.06 8.02
N VAL A 245 -11.54 25.88 8.39
CA VAL A 245 -12.47 24.96 7.72
C VAL A 245 -13.73 25.72 7.32
N PRO A 246 -14.05 25.82 6.02
CA PRO A 246 -15.26 26.49 5.57
C PRO A 246 -16.49 25.59 5.77
N LYS A 247 -17.61 26.18 6.15
CA LYS A 247 -18.85 25.47 6.52
C LYS A 247 -19.52 24.80 5.33
N ALA A 248 -19.55 25.47 4.17
CA ALA A 248 -20.21 24.98 2.96
C ALA A 248 -19.38 23.93 2.20
N TYR A 249 -18.04 24.03 2.28
CA TYR A 249 -17.11 23.16 1.57
C TYR A 249 -15.97 22.67 2.48
N PRO A 250 -16.24 21.87 3.53
CA PRO A 250 -15.22 21.52 4.55
C PRO A 250 -13.92 20.88 4.03
N LEU A 251 -13.92 20.41 2.79
CA LEU A 251 -12.77 19.82 2.11
C LEU A 251 -11.79 20.87 1.54
N ASP A 252 -12.21 22.13 1.41
CA ASP A 252 -11.36 23.27 1.01
C ASP A 252 -10.51 23.82 2.17
N GLN A 253 -10.52 23.13 3.32
CA GLN A 253 -9.78 23.49 4.51
C GLN A 253 -8.29 23.75 4.25
N THR A 254 -7.71 24.66 5.05
CA THR A 254 -6.30 25.06 4.92
C THR A 254 -5.67 25.32 6.29
N TYR A 255 -4.34 25.23 6.34
CA TYR A 255 -3.54 25.51 7.52
C TYR A 255 -2.30 26.35 7.14
N PRO A 256 -2.48 27.64 6.79
CA PRO A 256 -1.35 28.52 6.51
C PRO A 256 -0.46 28.71 7.75
N LEU A 257 0.83 28.86 7.49
CA LEU A 257 1.89 28.98 8.50
C LEU A 257 2.76 30.21 8.24
N VAL A 258 3.31 30.80 9.30
CA VAL A 258 4.35 31.83 9.23
C VAL A 258 5.29 31.71 10.42
N ASP A 259 6.60 31.80 10.15
CA ASP A 259 7.62 31.76 11.18
C ASP A 259 8.03 33.17 11.62
N VAL A 260 8.31 33.33 12.91
CA VAL A 260 8.85 34.55 13.53
C VAL A 260 10.03 34.20 14.42
N GLN A 261 10.92 35.17 14.64
CA GLN A 261 12.07 34.99 15.52
C GLN A 261 11.87 35.73 16.84
N ILE A 262 12.17 35.09 17.96
CA ILE A 262 12.11 35.67 19.31
C ILE A 262 13.50 35.55 19.95
N GLY A 263 14.01 36.65 20.52
CA GLY A 263 15.26 36.69 21.29
C GLY A 263 16.57 36.42 20.52
N THR A 264 16.51 35.99 19.26
CA THR A 264 17.67 35.71 18.39
C THR A 264 17.32 35.97 16.93
N ALA A 265 18.27 36.48 16.15
CA ALA A 265 18.09 36.69 14.70
C ALA A 265 18.31 35.41 13.87
N THR A 266 18.86 34.35 14.48
CA THR A 266 19.26 33.12 13.78
C THR A 266 18.08 32.14 13.74
N PRO A 267 17.53 31.82 12.55
CA PRO A 267 16.49 30.81 12.42
C PRO A 267 17.01 29.43 12.82
N GLU A 268 16.17 28.65 13.47
CA GLU A 268 16.44 27.24 13.75
C GLU A 268 16.26 26.40 12.48
N ALA A 269 17.16 25.44 12.28
CA ALA A 269 17.01 24.46 11.22
C ALA A 269 15.97 23.41 11.62
N LYS A 270 15.13 22.98 10.68
CA LYS A 270 14.24 21.84 10.86
C LYS A 270 15.08 20.55 10.84
N ILE A 271 14.89 19.69 11.85
CA ILE A 271 15.59 18.39 11.99
C ILE A 271 15.15 17.41 10.89
N VAL A 272 13.89 17.53 10.45
CA VAL A 272 13.30 16.76 9.37
C VAL A 272 12.61 17.75 8.43
N GLU A 273 13.03 17.74 7.17
CA GLU A 273 12.42 18.52 6.09
C GLU A 273 12.28 17.57 4.88
N GLY A 274 11.05 17.14 4.60
CA GLY A 274 10.76 16.15 3.56
C GLY A 274 10.93 14.69 4.01
N GLY A 275 11.00 13.76 3.05
CA GLY A 275 11.02 12.31 3.28
C GLY A 275 9.63 11.68 3.50
N CYS A 276 8.66 12.47 3.98
CA CYS A 276 7.27 12.04 4.13
C CYS A 276 6.57 11.81 2.78
N ASP A 277 6.81 12.69 1.80
CA ASP A 277 6.15 12.71 0.49
C ASP A 277 6.33 11.42 -0.29
N SER A 278 7.49 10.77 -0.14
CA SER A 278 7.78 9.52 -0.82
C SER A 278 6.82 8.41 -0.41
N CYS A 279 6.25 8.47 0.80
CA CYS A 279 5.32 7.45 1.29
C CYS A 279 3.89 7.96 1.41
N HIS A 280 3.66 9.19 1.85
CA HIS A 280 2.34 9.66 2.30
C HIS A 280 1.62 10.61 1.33
N LYS A 281 2.30 11.20 0.35
CA LYS A 281 1.67 12.19 -0.54
C LYS A 281 0.99 11.55 -1.74
N GLY A 282 -0.29 11.87 -1.91
CA GLY A 282 -1.11 11.43 -3.03
C GLY A 282 -0.67 12.09 -4.33
N ALA A 283 -0.26 11.29 -5.32
CA ALA A 283 0.11 11.78 -6.65
C ALA A 283 -1.05 12.46 -7.39
N ALA A 284 -2.30 12.00 -7.17
CA ALA A 284 -3.47 12.49 -7.90
C ALA A 284 -4.00 13.85 -7.39
N ASN A 285 -3.90 14.12 -6.08
CA ASN A 285 -4.51 15.29 -5.43
C ASN A 285 -3.55 16.13 -4.59
N GLY A 286 -2.29 15.69 -4.42
CA GLY A 286 -1.26 16.39 -3.64
C GLY A 286 -1.46 16.36 -2.12
N GLN A 287 -2.48 15.65 -1.61
CA GLN A 287 -2.79 15.58 -0.17
C GLN A 287 -1.89 14.56 0.54
N TYR A 288 -1.61 14.80 1.82
CA TYR A 288 -0.94 13.80 2.67
C TYR A 288 -1.97 12.87 3.31
N TYR A 289 -1.73 11.57 3.19
CA TYR A 289 -2.51 10.52 3.81
C TYR A 289 -1.88 10.10 5.14
N MET A 290 -2.08 10.92 6.18
CA MET A 290 -1.69 10.61 7.56
C MET A 290 -2.94 10.40 8.43
N HIS A 291 -2.82 10.59 9.75
CA HIS A 291 -3.86 10.24 10.72
C HIS A 291 -5.13 11.11 10.60
N HIS A 292 -5.00 12.41 10.31
CA HIS A 292 -6.12 13.33 10.42
C HIS A 292 -6.97 13.42 9.16
N VAL A 293 -6.45 13.00 8.00
CA VAL A 293 -7.21 13.00 6.73
C VAL A 293 -8.40 12.03 6.73
N ASP A 294 -8.49 11.06 7.64
CA ASP A 294 -9.68 10.20 7.77
C ASP A 294 -10.79 10.87 8.59
N PRO A 295 -12.07 10.53 8.34
CA PRO A 295 -13.19 10.98 9.14
C PRO A 295 -13.01 10.64 10.62
N GLY A 296 -13.25 11.64 11.45
CA GLY A 296 -13.12 11.54 12.89
C GLY A 296 -13.86 12.71 13.53
N HIS A 297 -13.11 13.71 13.96
CA HIS A 297 -13.69 14.96 14.47
C HIS A 297 -14.57 15.68 13.42
N LEU A 298 -14.21 15.58 12.14
CA LEU A 298 -15.05 16.00 11.01
C LEU A 298 -15.47 14.78 10.19
N PRO A 299 -16.73 14.73 9.68
CA PRO A 299 -17.18 13.65 8.78
C PRO A 299 -16.38 13.56 7.47
N THR A 300 -15.70 14.64 7.09
CA THR A 300 -14.87 14.74 5.87
C THR A 300 -13.39 14.47 6.11
N GLY A 301 -12.99 14.17 7.35
CA GLY A 301 -11.59 14.22 7.76
C GLY A 301 -11.01 15.63 7.78
N ILE A 302 -9.73 15.72 8.14
CA ILE A 302 -8.98 16.95 8.36
C ILE A 302 -7.61 16.95 7.62
N PRO A 303 -7.61 16.87 6.27
CA PRO A 303 -6.37 16.90 5.49
C PRO A 303 -5.52 18.17 5.68
N SER A 304 -6.07 19.30 6.14
CA SER A 304 -5.26 20.52 6.31
C SER A 304 -4.31 20.45 7.49
N ILE A 305 -4.59 19.65 8.52
CA ILE A 305 -3.63 19.47 9.63
C ILE A 305 -2.45 18.61 9.19
N ASP A 306 -2.62 17.77 8.16
CA ASP A 306 -1.55 16.94 7.62
C ASP A 306 -0.81 17.64 6.44
N SER A 307 -1.18 18.86 6.06
CA SER A 307 -0.75 19.48 4.80
C SER A 307 0.70 19.94 4.75
N ALA A 308 1.33 20.20 5.90
CA ALA A 308 2.76 20.49 6.00
C ALA A 308 3.35 19.67 7.16
N PRO A 309 3.71 18.40 6.90
CA PRO A 309 4.25 17.50 7.91
C PRO A 309 5.39 18.16 8.70
N ILE A 310 5.46 17.86 10.00
CA ILE A 310 6.27 18.55 11.00
C ILE A 310 5.66 19.88 11.46
N ASP A 311 5.46 20.84 10.57
CA ASP A 311 5.13 22.22 10.97
C ASP A 311 3.71 22.35 11.53
N THR A 312 2.72 21.84 10.81
CA THR A 312 1.33 21.83 11.29
C THR A 312 1.18 20.93 12.52
N CYS A 313 1.87 19.79 12.52
CA CYS A 313 1.82 18.83 13.62
C CYS A 313 2.37 19.43 14.91
N LYS A 314 3.50 20.16 14.87
CA LYS A 314 4.15 20.75 16.05
C LYS A 314 3.32 21.80 16.77
N ASN A 315 2.37 22.46 16.08
CA ASN A 315 1.42 23.36 16.73
C ASN A 315 0.50 22.64 17.73
N CYS A 316 0.33 21.33 17.59
CA CYS A 316 -0.48 20.50 18.50
C CYS A 316 0.34 19.47 19.29
N HIS A 317 1.29 18.80 18.62
CA HIS A 317 2.14 17.72 19.14
C HIS A 317 3.52 18.25 19.55
N ASN A 318 3.59 18.78 20.78
CA ASN A 318 4.81 19.32 21.36
C ASN A 318 4.83 19.06 22.89
N GLN A 319 5.85 19.55 23.60
CA GLN A 319 6.11 19.18 25.00
C GLN A 319 4.97 19.56 25.96
N ASP A 320 4.24 20.64 25.64
CA ASP A 320 2.99 21.02 26.31
C ASP A 320 2.05 21.59 25.25
N GLY A 321 1.55 20.68 24.41
CA GLY A 321 0.73 20.99 23.26
C GLY A 321 -0.72 20.56 23.46
N TYR A 322 -1.60 20.97 22.54
CA TYR A 322 -3.00 20.57 22.58
C TYR A 322 -3.17 19.04 22.67
N ALA A 323 -2.33 18.27 21.98
CA ALA A 323 -2.47 16.83 21.77
C ALA A 323 -1.91 15.93 22.89
N ALA A 324 -1.62 16.45 24.08
CA ALA A 324 -1.04 15.66 25.18
C ALA A 324 -1.80 14.35 25.48
N VAL A 325 -1.07 13.27 25.77
CA VAL A 325 -1.63 11.95 26.05
C VAL A 325 -2.27 11.95 27.43
N GLN A 326 -3.55 11.59 27.51
CA GLN A 326 -4.23 11.38 28.78
C GLN A 326 -3.73 10.08 29.44
N VAL A 327 -3.39 10.14 30.72
CA VAL A 327 -2.85 8.99 31.46
C VAL A 327 -3.50 8.88 32.84
N CYS A 328 -3.81 7.65 33.21
CA CYS A 328 -4.32 7.25 34.50
C CYS A 328 -3.19 7.01 35.52
N THR A 329 -3.53 7.01 36.81
CA THR A 329 -2.57 6.72 37.88
C THR A 329 -1.99 5.31 37.82
N ASP A 330 -2.72 4.36 37.23
CA ASP A 330 -2.26 2.99 36.98
C ASP A 330 -1.38 2.87 35.74
N GLY A 331 -1.17 3.97 35.01
CA GLY A 331 -0.38 4.04 33.78
C GLY A 331 -1.15 3.68 32.52
N SER A 332 -2.47 3.41 32.59
CA SER A 332 -3.31 3.19 31.40
C SER A 332 -3.77 4.49 30.73
N LYS A 333 -4.17 4.43 29.46
CA LYS A 333 -4.94 5.52 28.82
C LYS A 333 -6.38 5.42 29.30
N PRO A 334 -7.03 6.53 29.69
CA PRO A 334 -8.43 6.51 30.07
C PRO A 334 -9.32 6.24 28.85
N VAL A 335 -10.33 5.39 29.01
CA VAL A 335 -11.32 5.05 27.98
C VAL A 335 -12.69 5.64 28.32
N SER A 336 -13.46 6.02 27.29
CA SER A 336 -14.79 6.62 27.50
C SER A 336 -15.76 5.60 28.11
N ALA A 337 -16.38 5.96 29.23
CA ALA A 337 -17.45 5.20 29.88
C ALA A 337 -18.86 5.73 29.52
N GLY A 338 -18.95 6.69 28.59
CA GLY A 338 -20.18 7.38 28.25
C GLY A 338 -20.57 8.47 29.27
N GLY A 339 -21.48 9.37 28.87
CA GLY A 339 -21.93 10.47 29.73
C GLY A 339 -20.84 11.49 30.09
N GLY A 340 -19.79 11.61 29.27
CA GLY A 340 -18.64 12.48 29.52
C GLY A 340 -17.65 11.96 30.56
N LYS A 341 -17.82 10.72 31.04
CA LYS A 341 -16.92 10.08 32.00
C LYS A 341 -15.87 9.24 31.29
N TYR A 342 -14.69 9.18 31.88
CA TYR A 342 -13.61 8.31 31.45
C TYR A 342 -13.15 7.43 32.62
N VAL A 343 -12.78 6.19 32.32
CA VAL A 343 -12.32 5.22 33.32
C VAL A 343 -10.97 4.65 32.95
N CYS A 344 -10.19 4.30 33.97
CA CYS A 344 -8.89 3.65 33.86
C CYS A 344 -9.03 2.14 33.75
N ALA A 345 -7.95 1.43 33.43
CA ALA A 345 -7.95 -0.03 33.33
C ALA A 345 -8.34 -0.73 34.64
N ASP A 346 -8.04 -0.12 35.79
CA ASP A 346 -8.49 -0.56 37.12
C ASP A 346 -9.96 -0.21 37.46
N ASN A 347 -10.70 0.42 36.53
CA ASN A 347 -12.05 0.96 36.67
C ASN A 347 -12.20 2.20 37.58
N SER A 348 -11.10 2.85 37.96
CA SER A 348 -11.18 4.17 38.60
C SER A 348 -11.61 5.25 37.61
N GLU A 349 -12.29 6.30 38.08
CA GLU A 349 -12.69 7.43 37.24
C GLU A 349 -11.50 8.36 37.01
N TRP A 350 -11.22 8.67 35.74
CA TRP A 350 -10.14 9.58 35.36
C TRP A 350 -10.55 11.04 35.54
N SER A 351 -9.59 11.89 35.95
CA SER A 351 -9.80 13.33 36.11
C SER A 351 -8.72 14.14 35.39
N ALA A 352 -9.14 15.05 34.52
CA ALA A 352 -8.27 16.00 33.83
C ALA A 352 -7.50 16.94 34.78
N THR A 353 -7.94 17.09 36.04
CA THR A 353 -7.27 17.95 37.03
C THR A 353 -6.30 17.19 37.93
N ALA A 354 -6.19 15.87 37.78
CA ALA A 354 -5.25 15.09 38.56
C ALA A 354 -3.79 15.42 38.18
N THR A 355 -2.91 15.46 39.17
CA THR A 355 -1.48 15.66 38.92
C THR A 355 -0.94 14.49 38.09
N GLY A 356 -0.29 14.80 36.96
CA GLY A 356 0.23 13.78 36.05
C GLY A 356 -0.82 13.15 35.13
N ALA A 357 -2.02 13.73 35.04
CA ALA A 357 -3.08 13.26 34.14
C ALA A 357 -2.74 13.36 32.64
N TYR A 358 -1.66 14.08 32.30
CA TYR A 358 -1.20 14.27 30.94
C TYR A 358 0.30 14.03 30.80
N LEU A 359 0.68 13.30 29.76
CA LEU A 359 2.06 13.19 29.28
C LEU A 359 2.21 13.98 27.99
N SER A 360 3.43 14.48 27.74
CA SER A 360 3.80 15.08 26.46
C SER A 360 3.51 14.12 25.31
N ASP A 361 2.81 14.61 24.28
CA ASP A 361 2.67 13.94 22.99
C ASP A 361 3.45 14.73 21.93
N ASP A 362 4.76 14.73 22.08
CA ASP A 362 5.63 15.43 21.14
C ASP A 362 5.73 14.66 19.82
N LEU A 363 6.06 15.39 18.77
CA LEU A 363 6.16 14.82 17.44
C LEU A 363 7.19 13.69 17.32
N VAL A 364 8.29 13.72 18.08
CA VAL A 364 9.32 12.66 18.01
C VAL A 364 8.75 11.34 18.55
N ARG A 365 8.04 11.38 19.69
CA ARG A 365 7.31 10.22 20.21
C ARG A 365 6.29 9.70 19.21
N ARG A 366 5.43 10.57 18.70
CA ARG A 366 4.30 10.15 17.84
C ARG A 366 4.78 9.57 16.51
N VAL A 367 5.74 10.22 15.85
CA VAL A 367 6.28 9.75 14.56
C VAL A 367 7.03 8.44 14.74
N HIS A 368 7.99 8.34 15.65
CA HIS A 368 8.74 7.09 15.83
C HIS A 368 7.84 5.94 16.31
N GLY A 369 6.95 6.19 17.28
CA GLY A 369 6.04 5.17 17.78
C GLY A 369 5.09 4.64 16.71
N ALA A 370 4.49 5.53 15.90
CA ALA A 370 3.59 5.11 14.82
C ALA A 370 4.30 4.24 13.76
N HIS A 371 5.55 4.57 13.40
CA HIS A 371 6.31 3.78 12.44
C HIS A 371 6.90 2.50 13.04
N MET A 372 7.07 2.41 14.36
CA MET A 372 7.39 1.16 15.03
C MET A 372 6.18 0.21 15.02
N GLY A 373 4.97 0.73 15.24
CA GLY A 373 3.71 -0.01 15.07
C GLY A 373 3.73 -1.39 15.76
N GLU A 374 3.70 -2.46 14.96
CA GLU A 374 3.73 -3.85 15.46
C GLU A 374 5.00 -4.24 16.26
N ASP A 375 6.10 -3.50 16.08
CA ASP A 375 7.38 -3.73 16.77
C ASP A 375 7.47 -3.02 18.14
N LEU A 376 6.46 -2.24 18.54
CA LEU A 376 6.36 -1.70 19.89
C LEU A 376 6.17 -2.83 20.91
N ALA A 377 6.69 -2.65 22.13
CA ALA A 377 6.69 -3.69 23.15
C ALA A 377 6.01 -3.29 24.46
N SER A 378 5.95 -2.00 24.78
CA SER A 378 5.37 -1.51 26.04
C SER A 378 3.86 -1.71 26.05
N GLU A 379 3.31 -2.20 27.16
CA GLU A 379 1.87 -2.38 27.32
C GLU A 379 1.12 -1.04 27.22
N PHE A 380 1.72 0.05 27.71
CA PHE A 380 1.14 1.40 27.58
C PHE A 380 0.89 1.80 26.12
N ASN A 381 1.77 1.37 25.22
CA ASN A 381 1.62 1.65 23.79
C ASN A 381 0.77 0.60 23.09
N THR A 382 0.96 -0.68 23.45
CA THR A 382 0.50 -1.84 22.65
C THR A 382 -0.81 -2.47 23.12
N ASN A 383 -1.37 -2.05 24.26
CA ASN A 383 -2.62 -2.63 24.71
C ASN A 383 -3.74 -2.36 23.67
N PRO A 384 -4.47 -3.39 23.20
CA PRO A 384 -5.47 -3.22 22.14
C PRO A 384 -6.77 -2.56 22.61
N THR A 385 -6.93 -2.27 23.90
CA THR A 385 -8.14 -1.67 24.48
C THR A 385 -7.92 -0.25 24.99
N TRP A 386 -6.70 0.05 25.42
CA TRP A 386 -6.34 1.33 26.04
C TRP A 386 -4.91 1.76 25.72
N GLY A 387 -4.28 1.19 24.71
CA GLY A 387 -2.93 1.59 24.32
C GLY A 387 -2.93 2.99 23.70
N ASP A 388 -1.88 3.77 23.95
CA ASP A 388 -1.67 5.06 23.27
C ASP A 388 -1.51 4.87 21.74
N PHE A 389 -0.96 3.73 21.32
CA PHE A 389 -0.80 3.35 19.91
C PHE A 389 -1.72 2.22 19.48
N GLU A 390 -2.87 2.02 20.16
CA GLU A 390 -3.83 0.94 19.85
C GLU A 390 -4.29 0.93 18.38
N ALA A 391 -4.38 2.11 17.74
CA ALA A 391 -4.76 2.27 16.34
C ALA A 391 -3.61 2.00 15.34
N TYR A 392 -2.37 1.81 15.82
CA TYR A 392 -1.18 1.66 14.98
C TYR A 392 -0.51 0.29 15.11
N LEU A 393 -1.12 -0.64 15.84
CA LEU A 393 -0.54 -1.97 16.12
C LEU A 393 -0.39 -2.84 14.87
N GLU A 394 -1.06 -2.47 13.78
CA GLU A 394 -0.97 -3.12 12.46
C GLU A 394 -0.15 -2.30 11.46
N THR A 395 0.49 -1.22 11.91
CA THR A 395 1.41 -0.44 11.08
C THR A 395 2.75 -1.18 10.99
N ALA A 396 3.18 -1.46 9.77
CA ALA A 396 4.51 -1.97 9.48
C ALA A 396 5.27 -0.96 8.63
N PHE A 397 6.47 -0.56 9.08
CA PHE A 397 7.29 0.33 8.28
C PHE A 397 7.78 -0.38 7.02
N PRO A 398 7.49 0.13 5.80
CA PRO A 398 7.82 -0.57 4.56
C PRO A 398 9.33 -0.66 4.28
N ALA A 399 10.13 0.12 5.00
CA ALA A 399 11.58 0.11 4.99
C ALA A 399 12.13 -0.52 6.29
N ASN A 400 13.45 -0.71 6.35
CA ASN A 400 14.09 -1.04 7.62
C ASN A 400 14.00 0.17 8.56
N ILE A 401 13.37 0.01 9.72
CA ILE A 401 13.15 1.09 10.71
C ILE A 401 14.45 1.72 11.22
N LYS A 402 15.60 1.04 11.06
CA LYS A 402 16.93 1.59 11.36
C LYS A 402 17.42 2.59 10.30
N ASN A 403 16.68 2.80 9.20
CA ASN A 403 17.06 3.73 8.14
C ASN A 403 16.75 5.17 8.53
N CYS A 404 17.51 5.72 9.49
CA CYS A 404 17.28 7.07 9.98
C CYS A 404 17.32 8.12 8.85
N ALA A 405 18.16 7.89 7.82
CA ALA A 405 18.28 8.73 6.64
C ALA A 405 17.05 8.73 5.72
N LYS A 406 16.05 7.86 5.96
CA LYS A 406 14.76 7.92 5.26
C LYS A 406 13.99 9.20 5.59
N CYS A 407 14.19 9.75 6.80
CA CYS A 407 13.54 10.97 7.26
C CYS A 407 14.53 12.08 7.66
N HIS A 408 15.62 11.74 8.34
CA HIS A 408 16.57 12.72 8.84
C HIS A 408 17.54 13.19 7.75
N GLN A 409 17.58 14.50 7.53
CA GLN A 409 18.49 15.15 6.59
C GLN A 409 19.81 15.62 7.23
N ASP A 410 19.84 15.67 8.57
CA ASP A 410 21.00 16.07 9.36
C ASP A 410 21.51 14.93 10.26
N ASP A 411 22.53 15.24 11.08
CA ASP A 411 23.15 14.30 12.01
C ASP A 411 22.65 14.47 13.46
N VAL A 412 21.56 15.21 13.70
CA VAL A 412 21.02 15.41 15.06
C VAL A 412 20.56 14.10 15.67
N TRP A 413 19.97 13.19 14.86
CA TRP A 413 19.52 11.86 15.31
C TRP A 413 20.63 11.00 15.92
N LYS A 414 21.90 11.20 15.51
CA LYS A 414 23.06 10.47 16.07
C LYS A 414 23.89 11.29 17.05
N SER A 415 23.79 12.61 17.02
CA SER A 415 24.63 13.49 17.86
C SER A 415 23.94 13.96 19.15
N LYS A 416 22.61 13.85 19.26
CA LYS A 416 21.83 14.27 20.44
C LYS A 416 20.86 13.18 20.91
N PRO A 417 21.35 12.04 21.45
CA PRO A 417 20.46 11.02 22.00
C PRO A 417 19.69 11.57 23.21
N SER A 418 18.40 11.24 23.28
CA SER A 418 17.51 11.63 24.37
C SER A 418 16.60 10.47 24.76
N ARG A 419 16.11 10.46 26.01
CA ARG A 419 15.14 9.46 26.47
C ARG A 419 13.86 9.47 25.64
N GLN A 420 13.44 10.66 25.21
CA GLN A 420 12.27 10.86 24.35
C GLN A 420 12.45 10.23 22.97
N ALA A 421 13.57 10.48 22.30
CA ALA A 421 13.82 9.93 20.96
C ALA A 421 14.08 8.43 20.99
N CYS A 422 14.97 7.97 21.90
CA CYS A 422 15.33 6.56 21.99
C CYS A 422 14.16 5.71 22.53
N GLY A 423 13.44 6.22 23.53
CA GLY A 423 12.30 5.54 24.15
C GLY A 423 11.05 5.48 23.28
N ALA A 424 10.99 6.22 22.18
CA ALA A 424 9.88 6.10 21.24
C ALA A 424 9.93 4.80 20.43
N CYS A 425 11.13 4.28 20.14
CA CYS A 425 11.32 2.97 19.51
C CYS A 425 11.70 1.88 20.50
N HIS A 426 12.58 2.19 21.45
CA HIS A 426 12.95 1.29 22.54
C HIS A 426 12.00 1.48 23.72
N ASP A 427 10.71 1.32 23.45
CA ASP A 427 9.62 1.70 24.33
C ASP A 427 9.46 0.81 25.56
N ALA A 428 10.07 -0.38 25.56
CA ALA A 428 10.19 -1.20 26.75
C ALA A 428 11.12 -0.60 27.82
N VAL A 429 11.94 0.42 27.52
CA VAL A 429 12.87 0.99 28.51
C VAL A 429 12.16 2.00 29.41
N GLU A 430 12.02 1.65 30.69
CA GLU A 430 11.52 2.54 31.72
C GLU A 430 12.66 3.37 32.31
N TRP A 431 12.87 4.58 31.78
CA TRP A 431 14.05 5.40 32.11
C TRP A 431 14.18 5.76 33.60
N ALA A 432 13.06 5.89 34.32
CA ALA A 432 13.08 6.25 35.74
C ALA A 432 13.65 5.14 36.63
N SER A 433 13.43 3.86 36.30
CA SER A 433 13.98 2.72 37.04
C SER A 433 15.18 2.07 36.36
N GLY A 434 15.31 2.27 35.05
CA GLY A 434 16.25 1.57 34.18
C GLY A 434 15.82 0.14 33.86
N ASP A 435 14.59 -0.25 34.15
CA ASP A 435 14.10 -1.61 33.86
C ASP A 435 13.57 -1.72 32.41
N PHE A 436 13.54 -2.93 31.89
CA PHE A 436 12.81 -3.26 30.65
C PHE A 436 11.43 -3.85 31.00
N LYS A 437 10.36 -3.25 30.47
CA LYS A 437 8.97 -3.68 30.62
C LYS A 437 8.27 -3.73 29.25
N PRO A 438 8.10 -4.93 28.66
CA PRO A 438 8.55 -6.23 29.15
C PRO A 438 10.08 -6.44 29.02
N PRO A 439 10.68 -7.40 29.75
CA PRO A 439 12.06 -7.80 29.54
C PRO A 439 12.34 -8.21 28.08
N ARG A 440 13.49 -7.80 27.54
CA ARG A 440 13.85 -8.10 26.14
C ARG A 440 14.46 -9.50 26.02
N VAL A 441 13.77 -10.42 25.34
CA VAL A 441 14.28 -11.77 25.05
C VAL A 441 15.40 -11.70 23.99
N LEU A 442 16.55 -12.33 24.26
CA LEU A 442 17.73 -12.32 23.38
C LEU A 442 17.70 -13.38 22.27
N GLY A 443 16.84 -14.38 22.40
CA GLY A 443 16.62 -15.42 21.41
C GLY A 443 15.99 -16.67 22.02
N ASN A 444 16.10 -17.79 21.30
CA ASN A 444 15.46 -19.06 21.67
C ASN A 444 16.39 -20.03 22.42
N THR A 445 17.62 -19.61 22.78
CA THR A 445 18.53 -20.46 23.56
C THR A 445 17.96 -20.68 24.96
N ALA A 446 17.72 -21.95 25.29
CA ALA A 446 17.31 -22.32 26.63
C ALA A 446 18.45 -22.05 27.63
N CYS A 447 18.10 -21.53 28.80
CA CYS A 447 19.04 -21.26 29.87
C CYS A 447 18.53 -21.81 31.20
N THR A 448 19.47 -22.09 32.09
CA THR A 448 19.21 -22.38 33.51
C THR A 448 19.96 -21.41 34.43
N THR A 449 21.03 -20.79 33.92
CA THR A 449 21.87 -19.84 34.65
C THR A 449 22.24 -18.65 33.78
N LYS A 450 22.66 -17.54 34.43
CA LYS A 450 23.23 -16.38 33.73
C LYS A 450 24.41 -16.75 32.82
N THR A 451 25.24 -17.71 33.25
CA THR A 451 26.41 -18.16 32.49
C THR A 451 26.03 -18.70 31.11
N ASP A 452 24.88 -19.37 31.00
CA ASP A 452 24.36 -19.88 29.72
C ASP A 452 24.09 -18.73 28.75
N CYS A 453 23.53 -17.63 29.25
CA CYS A 453 23.20 -16.44 28.46
C CYS A 453 24.44 -15.63 28.07
N LEU A 454 25.39 -15.46 28.99
CA LEU A 454 26.67 -14.82 28.68
C LEU A 454 27.46 -15.63 27.65
N ALA A 455 27.43 -16.97 27.71
CA ALA A 455 28.08 -17.82 26.73
C ALA A 455 27.43 -17.75 25.35
N ALA A 456 26.10 -17.67 25.29
CA ALA A 456 25.35 -17.64 24.02
C ALA A 456 25.34 -16.25 23.36
N TYR A 457 25.21 -15.18 24.14
CA TYR A 457 24.93 -13.83 23.64
C TYR A 457 25.91 -12.75 24.12
N GLY A 458 26.82 -13.08 25.04
CA GLY A 458 27.73 -12.11 25.66
C GLY A 458 27.07 -11.15 26.66
N THR A 459 25.76 -11.25 26.86
CA THR A 459 24.96 -10.41 27.76
C THR A 459 23.67 -11.13 28.18
N GLY A 460 22.92 -10.54 29.12
CA GLY A 460 21.61 -11.03 29.57
C GLY A 460 21.64 -11.86 30.85
N GLU A 461 20.46 -12.03 31.42
CA GLU A 461 20.13 -12.83 32.59
C GLU A 461 19.25 -14.01 32.17
N CYS A 462 19.34 -15.13 32.89
CA CYS A 462 18.41 -16.23 32.66
C CYS A 462 17.12 -16.04 33.44
N ASN A 463 15.99 -15.95 32.73
CA ASN A 463 14.69 -16.06 33.36
C ASN A 463 14.42 -17.55 33.63
N THR A 464 14.60 -17.96 34.88
CA THR A 464 14.46 -19.37 35.28
C THR A 464 13.02 -19.88 35.24
N THR A 465 12.03 -19.00 35.07
CA THR A 465 10.63 -19.40 34.91
C THR A 465 10.31 -19.71 33.44
N THR A 466 10.79 -18.89 32.51
CA THR A 466 10.58 -19.10 31.06
C THR A 466 11.66 -19.97 30.42
N GLY A 467 12.81 -20.14 31.10
CA GLY A 467 14.00 -20.79 30.57
C GLY A 467 14.68 -19.99 29.45
N LYS A 468 14.44 -18.67 29.35
CA LYS A 468 14.96 -17.82 28.27
C LYS A 468 15.96 -16.77 28.75
N CYS A 469 16.92 -16.45 27.90
CA CYS A 469 17.85 -15.36 28.12
C CYS A 469 17.20 -14.01 27.82
N GLU A 470 17.24 -13.10 28.80
CA GLU A 470 16.54 -11.80 28.76
C GLU A 470 17.44 -10.66 29.24
N ILE A 471 17.25 -9.47 28.68
CA ILE A 471 17.75 -8.22 29.26
C ILE A 471 16.60 -7.60 30.07
N GLN A 472 16.81 -7.51 31.39
CA GLN A 472 15.82 -6.96 32.32
C GLN A 472 16.10 -5.50 32.70
N LYS A 473 17.33 -5.03 32.50
CA LYS A 473 17.75 -3.67 32.85
C LYS A 473 18.59 -3.03 31.78
N HIS A 474 18.39 -1.74 31.57
CA HIS A 474 19.25 -0.89 30.77
C HIS A 474 20.63 -0.80 31.41
N GLY A 475 21.69 -0.97 30.62
CA GLY A 475 23.07 -1.06 31.12
C GLY A 475 23.55 0.20 31.84
N GLY A 476 22.97 1.37 31.52
CA GLY A 476 23.22 2.63 32.23
C GLY A 476 22.44 2.78 33.54
N GLY A 477 21.54 1.86 33.89
CA GLY A 477 20.60 2.01 34.99
C GLY A 477 19.60 3.15 34.78
N ALA A 478 18.98 3.62 35.87
CA ALA A 478 18.03 4.72 35.87
C ALA A 478 18.64 6.03 35.36
N GLN A 479 17.96 6.71 34.44
CA GLN A 479 18.36 7.99 33.84
C GLN A 479 17.30 9.07 34.12
N ALA A 480 17.65 10.01 35.01
CA ALA A 480 16.77 11.15 35.35
C ALA A 480 16.81 12.29 34.31
N SER A 481 17.83 12.33 33.44
CA SER A 481 18.00 13.34 32.39
C SER A 481 18.80 12.79 31.22
N ASP A 482 18.84 13.54 30.12
CA ASP A 482 19.54 13.14 28.89
C ASP A 482 21.05 13.43 28.92
N ALA A 483 21.55 14.09 29.99
CA ALA A 483 22.93 14.57 30.09
C ALA A 483 23.98 13.47 29.95
N ASN A 484 23.62 12.23 30.26
CA ASN A 484 24.55 11.10 30.30
C ASN A 484 24.47 10.20 29.06
N CYS A 485 23.46 10.38 28.19
CA CYS A 485 23.18 9.46 27.08
C CYS A 485 24.38 9.36 26.12
N SER A 486 24.94 10.50 25.72
CA SER A 486 26.04 10.58 24.76
C SER A 486 27.39 10.06 25.27
N MET A 487 27.54 9.88 26.60
CA MET A 487 28.73 9.27 27.19
C MET A 487 28.86 7.78 26.85
N CYS A 488 27.72 7.08 26.71
CA CYS A 488 27.67 5.65 26.36
C CYS A 488 27.14 5.40 24.95
N HIS A 489 26.34 6.33 24.41
CA HIS A 489 25.78 6.27 23.07
C HIS A 489 26.27 7.48 22.26
N ASN A 490 27.54 7.47 21.87
CA ASN A 490 28.08 8.52 20.99
C ASN A 490 27.63 8.29 19.54
N ALA A 491 27.90 9.27 18.67
CA ALA A 491 27.46 9.24 17.28
C ALA A 491 27.97 8.02 16.50
N ASN A 492 29.19 7.54 16.77
CA ASN A 492 29.73 6.35 16.09
C ASN A 492 29.02 5.09 16.58
N ASP A 493 28.85 4.92 17.90
CA ASP A 493 28.14 3.77 18.45
C ASP A 493 26.68 3.71 17.97
N ILE A 494 26.00 4.86 17.93
CA ILE A 494 24.62 4.95 17.40
C ILE A 494 24.63 4.57 15.92
N THR A 495 25.55 5.12 15.12
CA THR A 495 25.65 4.78 13.69
C THR A 495 25.88 3.29 13.49
N ASP A 496 26.80 2.68 14.23
CA ASP A 496 27.15 1.26 14.09
C ASP A 496 26.01 0.32 14.50
N LYS A 497 25.25 0.67 15.55
CA LYS A 497 24.10 -0.14 16.02
C LYS A 497 22.84 0.03 15.18
N HIS A 498 22.69 1.19 14.53
CA HIS A 498 21.64 1.47 13.55
C HIS A 498 22.11 1.28 12.11
N LEU A 499 23.33 0.75 11.91
CA LEU A 499 23.88 0.54 10.60
C LEU A 499 23.00 -0.45 9.85
N ILE A 500 22.49 0.01 8.72
CA ILE A 500 21.98 -0.86 7.68
C ILE A 500 23.20 -1.33 6.92
N THR A 501 23.80 -2.42 7.40
CA THR A 501 24.88 -3.07 6.67
C THR A 501 24.28 -3.60 5.39
N ASP A 502 24.46 -3.01 4.21
CA ASP A 502 24.16 -3.73 2.98
C ASP A 502 24.89 -5.08 3.10
N GLN A 503 24.19 -6.21 2.99
CA GLN A 503 24.93 -7.45 2.83
C GLN A 503 25.55 -7.29 1.45
N ALA A 504 26.77 -6.75 1.39
CA ALA A 504 27.35 -6.32 0.14
C ALA A 504 27.47 -7.55 -0.77
N ASN A 505 26.74 -7.52 -1.89
CA ASN A 505 26.83 -8.54 -2.93
C ASN A 505 28.29 -8.82 -3.22
N LYS A 506 28.72 -10.08 -3.12
CA LYS A 506 30.12 -10.44 -3.34
C LYS A 506 30.56 -10.17 -4.78
N TYR A 507 29.62 -10.28 -5.72
CA TYR A 507 29.90 -10.18 -7.14
C TYR A 507 29.12 -9.07 -7.83
N THR A 508 29.67 -8.61 -8.95
CA THR A 508 28.97 -7.87 -10.00
C THR A 508 28.87 -8.75 -11.24
N LEU A 509 27.79 -8.57 -12.01
CA LEU A 509 27.43 -9.43 -13.13
C LEU A 509 27.26 -8.58 -14.39
N ASP A 510 28.19 -8.71 -15.34
CA ASP A 510 28.01 -8.14 -16.67
C ASP A 510 27.29 -9.17 -17.53
N VAL A 511 26.03 -8.88 -17.84
CA VAL A 511 25.19 -9.72 -18.70
C VAL A 511 25.19 -9.14 -20.10
N THR A 512 25.46 -9.96 -21.10
CA THR A 512 25.42 -9.60 -22.53
C THR A 512 24.72 -10.70 -23.32
N MET A 513 24.33 -10.40 -24.57
CA MET A 513 23.70 -11.38 -25.45
C MET A 513 24.11 -11.16 -26.91
N THR A 514 24.18 -12.23 -27.71
CA THR A 514 24.45 -12.15 -29.16
C THR A 514 23.40 -11.31 -29.86
N PRO A 515 23.74 -10.27 -30.64
CA PRO A 515 22.73 -9.36 -31.22
C PRO A 515 21.76 -10.09 -32.17
N PRO A 516 20.50 -9.64 -32.29
CA PRO A 516 19.55 -10.17 -33.27
C PRO A 516 20.03 -9.91 -34.69
N GLY A 517 19.73 -10.81 -35.63
CA GLY A 517 20.19 -10.70 -37.02
C GLY A 517 19.65 -9.47 -37.75
N ASN A 518 18.47 -8.98 -37.34
CA ASN A 518 17.87 -7.75 -37.87
C ASN A 518 18.28 -6.46 -37.11
N GLY A 519 19.07 -6.58 -36.04
CA GLY A 519 19.58 -5.46 -35.23
C GLY A 519 18.63 -4.90 -34.16
N THR A 520 17.37 -5.36 -34.07
CA THR A 520 16.37 -4.78 -33.14
C THR A 520 15.64 -5.81 -32.26
N TYR A 521 15.26 -6.98 -32.78
CA TYR A 521 14.55 -8.02 -32.02
C TYR A 521 14.78 -9.40 -32.63
N TYR A 522 14.68 -10.46 -31.82
CA TYR A 522 14.88 -11.82 -32.32
C TYR A 522 13.64 -12.34 -33.06
N VAL A 523 13.87 -13.19 -34.06
CA VAL A 523 12.80 -13.83 -34.86
C VAL A 523 12.98 -15.34 -34.94
N ALA A 524 11.95 -16.05 -35.40
CA ALA A 524 11.97 -17.49 -35.59
C ALA A 524 13.23 -17.95 -36.37
N GLY A 525 13.93 -18.96 -35.84
CA GLY A 525 15.21 -19.43 -36.36
C GLY A 525 16.43 -18.92 -35.58
N GLU A 526 16.25 -17.90 -34.73
CA GLU A 526 17.33 -17.34 -33.92
C GLU A 526 17.30 -17.90 -32.49
N ALA A 527 18.46 -18.37 -32.04
CA ALA A 527 18.69 -18.89 -30.69
C ALA A 527 19.76 -18.02 -30.00
N PRO A 528 19.38 -17.03 -29.18
CA PRO A 528 20.34 -16.10 -28.59
C PRO A 528 21.28 -16.77 -27.58
N VAL A 529 22.54 -16.33 -27.51
CA VAL A 529 23.51 -16.78 -26.49
C VAL A 529 23.68 -15.69 -25.45
N VAL A 530 23.30 -15.99 -24.21
CA VAL A 530 23.56 -15.14 -23.04
C VAL A 530 25.00 -15.37 -22.60
N THR A 531 25.76 -14.29 -22.40
CA THR A 531 27.13 -14.33 -21.88
C THR A 531 27.20 -13.55 -20.58
N VAL A 532 27.80 -14.16 -19.55
CA VAL A 532 27.86 -13.58 -18.20
C VAL A 532 29.29 -13.56 -17.69
N VAL A 533 29.81 -12.38 -17.42
CA VAL A 533 31.08 -12.19 -16.73
C VAL A 533 30.79 -11.96 -15.24
N VAL A 534 31.29 -12.83 -14.38
CA VAL A 534 31.16 -12.69 -12.93
C VAL A 534 32.42 -12.03 -12.41
N LYS A 535 32.30 -10.87 -11.76
CA LYS A 535 33.44 -10.12 -11.21
C LYS A 535 33.34 -10.02 -9.70
N ASP A 536 34.46 -10.16 -9.00
CA ASP A 536 34.53 -9.80 -7.58
C ASP A 536 34.24 -8.30 -7.41
N LYS A 537 33.31 -7.96 -6.52
CA LYS A 537 32.85 -6.56 -6.35
C LYS A 537 33.95 -5.66 -5.78
N ALA A 538 34.85 -6.19 -4.95
CA ALA A 538 35.90 -5.39 -4.32
C ALA A 538 37.05 -5.08 -5.28
N THR A 539 37.44 -6.03 -6.11
CA THR A 539 38.57 -5.86 -7.05
C THR A 539 38.14 -5.49 -8.47
N ASN A 540 36.86 -5.67 -8.81
CA ASN A 540 36.30 -5.53 -10.16
C ASN A 540 36.97 -6.46 -11.19
N THR A 541 37.53 -7.59 -10.74
CA THR A 541 38.20 -8.58 -11.60
C THR A 541 37.28 -9.76 -11.87
N ALA A 542 37.30 -10.28 -13.10
CA ALA A 542 36.58 -11.51 -13.44
C ALA A 542 37.07 -12.69 -12.59
N ILE A 543 36.15 -13.56 -12.21
CA ILE A 543 36.44 -14.82 -11.53
C ILE A 543 36.08 -16.00 -12.43
N ASP A 544 36.73 -17.15 -12.19
CA ASP A 544 36.37 -18.40 -12.85
C ASP A 544 34.94 -18.81 -12.43
N PRO A 545 33.96 -18.77 -13.35
CA PRO A 545 32.57 -19.05 -13.02
C PRO A 545 32.32 -20.52 -12.69
N SER A 546 33.28 -21.42 -12.95
CA SER A 546 33.17 -22.82 -12.50
C SER A 546 33.33 -22.98 -10.99
N THR A 547 33.77 -21.93 -10.29
CA THR A 547 33.93 -21.91 -8.83
C THR A 547 32.71 -21.40 -8.07
N ILE A 548 31.65 -20.98 -8.77
CA ILE A 548 30.43 -20.45 -8.14
C ILE A 548 29.66 -21.55 -7.41
N ALA A 549 29.00 -21.19 -6.30
CA ALA A 549 28.33 -22.16 -5.44
C ALA A 549 27.06 -22.77 -6.08
N SER A 550 26.66 -23.95 -5.59
CA SER A 550 25.54 -24.81 -6.04
C SER A 550 24.12 -24.24 -5.89
N SER A 551 24.01 -22.92 -5.71
CA SER A 551 22.75 -22.19 -5.58
C SER A 551 22.69 -20.96 -6.49
N SER A 552 23.36 -21.08 -7.66
CA SER A 552 23.42 -20.09 -8.73
C SER A 552 22.56 -20.54 -9.91
N TYR A 553 21.68 -19.67 -10.42
CA TYR A 553 20.66 -20.02 -11.40
C TYR A 553 20.46 -18.94 -12.46
N LEU A 554 20.03 -19.35 -13.64
CA LEU A 554 19.55 -18.49 -14.72
C LEU A 554 18.06 -18.74 -14.98
N PHE A 555 17.35 -17.67 -15.27
CA PHE A 555 15.92 -17.63 -15.51
C PHE A 555 15.65 -16.80 -16.76
N VAL A 556 14.72 -17.26 -17.59
CA VAL A 556 14.21 -16.47 -18.71
C VAL A 556 12.71 -16.52 -18.69
N ASN A 557 12.08 -15.35 -18.68
CA ASN A 557 10.63 -15.21 -18.70
C ASN A 557 10.19 -14.12 -19.68
N GLY A 558 8.98 -14.26 -20.20
CA GLY A 558 8.39 -13.29 -21.12
C GLY A 558 7.12 -13.83 -21.78
N PRO A 559 6.48 -13.06 -22.68
CA PRO A 559 6.59 -11.60 -22.74
C PRO A 559 6.23 -10.97 -21.38
N ARG A 560 6.67 -9.74 -21.08
CA ARG A 560 6.62 -9.10 -19.76
C ARG A 560 5.20 -9.02 -19.21
N ALA A 561 4.18 -8.90 -20.07
CA ALA A 561 2.78 -8.93 -19.65
C ALA A 561 2.34 -10.28 -19.05
N ARG A 562 2.92 -11.41 -19.49
CA ARG A 562 2.56 -12.76 -19.04
C ARG A 562 3.57 -13.42 -18.11
N ARG A 563 4.86 -13.06 -18.21
CA ARG A 563 5.94 -13.52 -17.33
C ARG A 563 6.06 -15.04 -17.28
N ILE A 564 5.88 -15.69 -18.42
CA ILE A 564 5.93 -17.16 -18.51
C ILE A 564 7.40 -17.58 -18.62
N PRO A 565 7.90 -18.50 -17.80
CA PRO A 565 9.24 -19.05 -17.97
C PRO A 565 9.35 -19.81 -19.30
N GLN A 566 10.35 -19.50 -20.12
CA GLN A 566 10.56 -20.14 -21.42
C GLN A 566 12.00 -19.97 -21.90
N LEU A 567 12.33 -20.55 -23.05
CA LEU A 567 13.64 -20.44 -23.72
C LEU A 567 14.84 -21.10 -23.01
N THR A 568 14.59 -21.81 -21.90
CA THR A 568 15.61 -22.55 -21.17
C THR A 568 15.23 -24.02 -20.98
N THR A 569 16.21 -24.87 -20.64
CA THR A 569 15.96 -26.30 -20.38
C THR A 569 14.97 -26.52 -19.23
N ALA A 570 15.16 -25.88 -18.07
CA ALA A 570 14.29 -26.03 -16.90
C ALA A 570 12.86 -25.52 -17.15
N ALA A 571 12.66 -24.59 -18.09
CA ALA A 571 11.34 -24.08 -18.42
C ALA A 571 10.44 -25.07 -19.18
N ARG A 572 10.97 -26.21 -19.62
CA ARG A 572 10.27 -27.22 -20.44
C ARG A 572 9.70 -28.35 -19.59
N GLY A 573 8.48 -28.79 -19.90
CA GLY A 573 7.97 -30.05 -19.38
C GLY A 573 8.84 -31.20 -19.87
N SER A 574 9.38 -31.99 -18.95
CA SER A 574 10.21 -33.13 -19.29
C SER A 574 9.86 -34.37 -18.48
N VAL A 575 10.11 -35.52 -19.10
CA VAL A 575 10.06 -36.83 -18.45
C VAL A 575 11.31 -37.61 -18.81
N VAL A 576 11.85 -38.33 -17.83
CA VAL A 576 13.01 -39.19 -18.01
C VAL A 576 12.55 -40.64 -17.87
N SER A 577 12.94 -41.49 -18.81
CA SER A 577 12.68 -42.93 -18.77
C SER A 577 13.45 -43.63 -17.65
N ALA A 578 13.10 -44.88 -17.33
CA ALA A 578 14.03 -45.77 -16.62
C ALA A 578 15.31 -45.97 -17.46
N ALA A 579 16.41 -46.39 -16.85
CA ALA A 579 17.64 -46.73 -17.59
C ALA A 579 17.39 -47.94 -18.51
N GLY A 580 17.88 -47.86 -19.75
CA GLY A 580 17.81 -48.92 -20.74
C GLY A 580 18.97 -49.91 -20.64
N PRO A 581 19.18 -50.73 -21.69
CA PRO A 581 18.47 -50.75 -22.97
C PRO A 581 17.05 -51.35 -22.88
N TRP A 582 16.17 -51.01 -23.83
CA TRP A 582 14.77 -51.47 -23.85
C TRP A 582 14.48 -52.44 -25.00
N ASP A 583 13.51 -53.35 -24.79
CA ASP A 583 12.94 -54.18 -25.86
C ASP A 583 11.76 -53.47 -26.52
N LEU A 584 11.97 -53.01 -27.76
CA LEU A 584 10.98 -52.33 -28.59
C LEU A 584 10.57 -53.19 -29.80
N SER A 585 10.90 -54.49 -29.81
CA SER A 585 10.64 -55.39 -30.93
C SER A 585 9.15 -55.52 -31.28
N THR A 586 8.27 -55.43 -30.28
CA THR A 586 6.81 -55.55 -30.42
C THR A 586 6.05 -54.23 -30.24
N ALA A 587 6.72 -53.16 -29.80
CA ALA A 587 6.07 -51.88 -29.49
C ALA A 587 5.61 -51.16 -30.77
N ALA A 588 4.37 -50.67 -30.81
CA ALA A 588 3.81 -50.02 -32.01
C ALA A 588 4.10 -48.52 -32.09
N ASN A 589 3.96 -47.78 -30.98
CA ASN A 589 4.11 -46.33 -31.00
C ASN A 589 4.40 -45.72 -29.61
N LEU A 590 4.86 -44.47 -29.64
CA LEU A 590 4.83 -43.55 -28.50
C LEU A 590 3.75 -42.49 -28.76
N GLN A 591 2.91 -42.23 -27.77
CA GLN A 591 1.93 -41.14 -27.81
C GLN A 591 2.25 -40.09 -26.76
N ILE A 592 2.32 -38.84 -27.20
CA ILE A 592 2.51 -37.69 -26.33
C ILE A 592 1.52 -36.58 -26.68
N LYS A 593 1.30 -35.68 -25.75
CA LYS A 593 0.56 -34.44 -25.99
C LYS A 593 1.30 -33.28 -25.37
N VAL A 594 1.40 -32.17 -26.09
CA VAL A 594 2.02 -30.93 -25.60
C VAL A 594 1.01 -29.80 -25.75
N GLY A 595 0.52 -29.29 -24.61
CA GLY A 595 -0.66 -28.42 -24.59
C GLY A 595 -1.85 -29.09 -25.27
N ALA A 596 -2.47 -28.43 -26.26
CA ALA A 596 -3.59 -29.00 -27.02
C ALA A 596 -3.16 -29.95 -28.16
N LYS A 597 -1.85 -30.08 -28.47
CA LYS A 597 -1.37 -30.84 -29.63
C LYS A 597 -1.00 -32.27 -29.24
N ALA A 598 -1.73 -33.26 -29.78
CA ALA A 598 -1.41 -34.67 -29.64
C ALA A 598 -0.53 -35.17 -30.80
N VAL A 599 0.48 -35.98 -30.51
CA VAL A 599 1.40 -36.57 -31.47
C VAL A 599 1.58 -38.05 -31.20
N THR A 600 1.49 -38.85 -32.26
CA THR A 600 1.83 -40.28 -32.26
C THR A 600 3.08 -40.50 -33.11
N VAL A 601 4.06 -41.20 -32.56
CA VAL A 601 5.30 -41.59 -33.25
C VAL A 601 5.32 -43.11 -33.38
N ASN A 602 5.16 -43.62 -34.60
CA ASN A 602 5.18 -45.06 -34.87
C ASN A 602 6.62 -45.59 -34.91
N THR A 603 6.84 -46.78 -34.35
CA THR A 603 8.14 -47.45 -34.41
C THR A 603 8.43 -47.93 -35.84
N ASP A 604 9.68 -47.78 -36.27
CA ASP A 604 10.16 -48.24 -37.57
C ASP A 604 11.17 -49.40 -37.44
N THR A 605 11.69 -49.88 -38.56
CA THR A 605 12.67 -50.97 -38.58
C THR A 605 13.98 -50.63 -37.90
N ALA A 606 14.33 -49.35 -37.73
CA ALA A 606 15.57 -48.93 -37.08
C ALA A 606 15.49 -49.08 -35.55
N ILE A 607 14.30 -48.92 -34.96
CA ILE A 607 14.12 -48.98 -33.50
C ILE A 607 13.49 -50.28 -32.98
N LYS A 608 12.84 -51.09 -33.83
CA LYS A 608 12.23 -52.38 -33.43
C LYS A 608 13.25 -53.47 -33.12
N LYS A 609 13.79 -53.47 -31.89
CA LYS A 609 14.79 -54.46 -31.42
C LYS A 609 14.79 -54.64 -29.90
N ALA A 610 15.35 -55.76 -29.42
CA ALA A 610 15.40 -56.15 -28.01
C ALA A 610 16.47 -55.43 -27.15
N GLY A 611 17.14 -54.41 -27.71
CA GLY A 611 18.27 -53.73 -27.07
C GLY A 611 18.46 -52.31 -27.60
N ALA A 612 17.37 -51.55 -27.69
CA ALA A 612 17.43 -50.14 -28.08
C ALA A 612 18.14 -49.32 -26.99
N THR A 613 19.21 -48.62 -27.37
CA THR A 613 19.96 -47.75 -26.46
C THR A 613 19.31 -46.37 -26.35
N SER A 614 19.65 -45.60 -25.31
CA SER A 614 19.15 -44.23 -25.11
C SER A 614 19.43 -43.32 -26.31
N VAL A 615 20.60 -43.44 -26.91
CA VAL A 615 21.02 -42.68 -28.09
C VAL A 615 20.15 -43.01 -29.31
N GLU A 616 19.86 -44.29 -29.53
CA GLU A 616 19.07 -44.73 -30.68
C GLU A 616 17.59 -44.34 -30.55
N VAL A 617 17.03 -44.46 -29.35
CA VAL A 617 15.65 -44.02 -29.09
C VAL A 617 15.51 -42.52 -29.25
N ALA A 618 16.45 -41.73 -28.71
CA ALA A 618 16.45 -40.28 -28.88
C ALA A 618 16.57 -39.88 -30.36
N ALA A 619 17.45 -40.54 -31.12
CA ALA A 619 17.62 -40.30 -32.55
C ALA A 619 16.35 -40.64 -33.35
N TRP A 620 15.70 -41.78 -33.06
CA TRP A 620 14.45 -42.18 -33.70
C TRP A 620 13.32 -41.17 -33.44
N LEU A 621 13.12 -40.75 -32.18
CA LEU A 621 12.12 -39.75 -31.83
C LEU A 621 12.37 -38.43 -32.57
N ASN A 622 13.61 -37.96 -32.57
CA ASN A 622 13.99 -36.72 -33.25
C ASN A 622 13.98 -36.81 -34.78
N ALA A 623 13.91 -38.00 -35.38
CA ALA A 623 13.74 -38.14 -36.83
C ALA A 623 12.30 -37.82 -37.28
N SER A 624 11.31 -37.98 -36.39
CA SER A 624 9.91 -37.68 -36.67
C SER A 624 9.65 -36.17 -36.71
N SER A 625 9.12 -35.69 -37.85
CA SER A 625 8.73 -34.28 -38.00
C SER A 625 7.54 -33.89 -37.12
N SER A 626 6.58 -34.80 -36.91
CA SER A 626 5.45 -34.56 -36.01
C SER A 626 5.91 -34.45 -34.56
N PHE A 627 6.85 -35.30 -34.13
CA PHE A 627 7.46 -35.20 -32.81
C PHE A 627 8.23 -33.91 -32.64
N ARG A 628 9.15 -33.60 -33.58
CA ARG A 628 9.93 -32.35 -33.56
C ARG A 628 9.10 -31.08 -33.67
N SER A 629 7.82 -31.17 -34.04
CA SER A 629 6.92 -30.01 -34.03
C SER A 629 6.40 -29.65 -32.63
N VAL A 630 6.56 -30.54 -31.64
CA VAL A 630 6.04 -30.35 -30.28
C VAL A 630 7.04 -30.71 -29.17
N ALA A 631 8.02 -31.56 -29.42
CA ALA A 631 8.99 -32.06 -28.43
C ALA A 631 10.32 -32.45 -29.09
N PHE A 632 11.34 -32.67 -28.26
CA PHE A 632 12.60 -33.28 -28.66
C PHE A 632 13.05 -34.30 -27.60
N ALA A 633 13.94 -35.21 -27.96
CA ALA A 633 14.47 -36.24 -27.07
C ALA A 633 16.00 -36.15 -26.96
N ALA A 634 16.56 -36.46 -25.79
CA ALA A 634 17.99 -36.54 -25.58
C ALA A 634 18.36 -37.77 -24.77
N ALA A 635 19.55 -38.34 -25.01
CA ALA A 635 20.11 -39.37 -24.16
C ALA A 635 20.65 -38.73 -22.88
N LYS A 636 20.33 -39.32 -21.72
CA LYS A 636 20.75 -38.90 -20.39
C LYS A 636 21.37 -40.10 -19.67
N GLY A 637 22.67 -40.33 -19.93
CA GLY A 637 23.29 -41.62 -19.62
C GLY A 637 22.54 -42.75 -20.33
N ASP A 638 22.11 -43.75 -19.56
CA ASP A 638 21.36 -44.90 -20.07
C ASP A 638 19.84 -44.64 -20.19
N ALA A 639 19.35 -43.46 -19.82
CA ALA A 639 17.94 -43.07 -19.94
C ALA A 639 17.69 -42.14 -21.14
N VAL A 640 16.43 -42.00 -21.56
CA VAL A 640 15.96 -41.01 -22.54
C VAL A 640 15.16 -39.94 -21.81
N GLU A 641 15.50 -38.68 -22.04
CA GLU A 641 14.71 -37.53 -21.60
C GLU A 641 13.91 -36.98 -22.79
N VAL A 642 12.58 -36.95 -22.65
CA VAL A 642 11.66 -36.31 -23.61
C VAL A 642 11.29 -34.94 -23.05
N MET A 643 11.46 -33.90 -23.86
CA MET A 643 11.25 -32.51 -23.46
C MET A 643 10.33 -31.81 -24.46
N ALA A 644 9.27 -31.17 -23.96
CA ALA A 644 8.40 -30.35 -24.78
C ALA A 644 9.17 -29.14 -25.36
N LEU A 645 8.81 -28.72 -26.57
CA LEU A 645 9.24 -27.44 -27.15
C LEU A 645 8.68 -26.26 -26.36
N PRO A 646 9.35 -25.10 -26.35
CA PRO A 646 8.81 -23.91 -25.71
C PRO A 646 7.47 -23.56 -26.34
N SER A 647 6.52 -23.11 -25.53
CA SER A 647 5.16 -22.79 -25.95
C SER A 647 4.75 -21.47 -25.29
N PRO A 648 4.04 -20.60 -26.03
CA PRO A 648 3.61 -19.31 -25.50
C PRO A 648 2.50 -19.43 -24.44
N ARG A 649 1.89 -20.62 -24.31
CA ARG A 649 0.83 -20.95 -23.32
C ARG A 649 1.15 -22.20 -22.52
N GLN A 650 2.40 -22.32 -22.05
CA GLN A 650 2.97 -23.45 -21.32
C GLN A 650 3.28 -24.70 -22.16
N SER A 651 4.37 -25.38 -21.79
CA SER A 651 4.92 -26.58 -22.44
C SER A 651 4.68 -27.82 -21.58
N ASN A 652 3.44 -28.04 -21.13
CA ASN A 652 3.09 -29.25 -20.40
C ASN A 652 3.23 -30.45 -21.34
N LEU A 653 4.02 -31.44 -20.95
CA LEU A 653 4.24 -32.69 -21.67
C LEU A 653 3.40 -33.78 -21.04
N GLU A 654 2.40 -34.29 -21.75
CA GLU A 654 1.61 -35.43 -21.33
C GLU A 654 2.11 -36.70 -22.02
N ILE A 655 2.49 -37.72 -21.24
CA ILE A 655 2.71 -39.06 -21.76
C ILE A 655 1.37 -39.79 -21.76
N VAL A 656 0.94 -40.23 -22.93
CA VAL A 656 -0.26 -41.04 -23.09
C VAL A 656 0.16 -42.52 -23.06
N ALA A 657 -0.66 -43.34 -22.39
CA ALA A 657 -0.43 -44.79 -22.32
C ALA A 657 -0.28 -45.37 -23.74
N SER A 658 0.91 -45.91 -24.03
CA SER A 658 1.32 -46.43 -25.33
C SER A 658 2.43 -47.47 -25.15
N ASP A 659 2.61 -48.37 -26.13
CA ASP A 659 3.54 -49.51 -25.99
C ASP A 659 4.97 -49.08 -25.69
N VAL A 660 5.44 -48.02 -26.38
CA VAL A 660 6.79 -47.47 -26.15
C VAL A 660 6.87 -46.79 -24.78
N ALA A 661 5.83 -46.07 -24.35
CA ALA A 661 5.81 -45.49 -23.00
C ALA A 661 5.92 -46.57 -21.93
N THR A 662 5.19 -47.68 -22.08
CA THR A 662 5.30 -48.84 -21.18
C THR A 662 6.70 -49.46 -21.21
N ALA A 663 7.29 -49.67 -22.39
CA ALA A 663 8.63 -50.25 -22.52
C ALA A 663 9.71 -49.38 -21.89
N LEU A 664 9.64 -48.06 -22.05
CA LEU A 664 10.55 -47.10 -21.43
C LEU A 664 10.25 -46.86 -19.93
N THR A 665 9.20 -47.47 -19.39
CA THR A 665 8.71 -47.22 -18.03
C THR A 665 8.38 -45.73 -17.79
N LEU A 666 7.88 -45.05 -18.81
CA LEU A 666 7.33 -43.70 -18.71
C LEU A 666 5.92 -43.80 -18.14
N ALA A 667 5.70 -43.23 -16.95
CA ALA A 667 4.37 -43.21 -16.37
C ALA A 667 3.42 -42.34 -17.23
N PRO A 668 2.22 -42.81 -17.58
CA PRO A 668 1.23 -41.95 -18.19
C PRO A 668 0.86 -40.81 -17.23
N GLY A 669 0.70 -39.61 -17.77
CA GLY A 669 0.40 -38.43 -16.96
C GLY A 669 0.96 -37.14 -17.54
N VAL A 670 0.59 -36.02 -16.90
CA VAL A 670 1.02 -34.68 -17.29
C VAL A 670 2.28 -34.30 -16.51
N TYR A 671 3.33 -33.98 -17.25
CA TYR A 671 4.62 -33.49 -16.79
C TYR A 671 4.72 -31.99 -17.06
N VAL A 672 4.96 -31.24 -16.00
CA VAL A 672 5.17 -29.79 -16.06
C VAL A 672 6.66 -29.48 -16.06
N ALA A 673 7.00 -28.22 -16.30
CA ALA A 673 8.37 -27.77 -16.33
C ALA A 673 9.16 -28.20 -15.08
N LYS A 674 10.37 -28.71 -15.29
CA LYS A 674 11.23 -29.17 -14.21
C LYS A 674 11.71 -27.98 -13.37
N ALA A 675 10.99 -27.69 -12.30
CA ALA A 675 11.58 -26.97 -11.19
C ALA A 675 12.68 -27.86 -10.58
N GLY A 676 13.84 -27.30 -10.23
CA GLY A 676 14.88 -28.08 -9.53
C GLY A 676 14.41 -28.50 -8.13
N SER A 677 15.30 -28.47 -7.14
CA SER A 677 14.91 -28.47 -5.72
C SER A 677 14.13 -27.21 -5.28
N SER A 678 13.67 -26.38 -6.22
CA SER A 678 13.06 -25.07 -6.02
C SER A 678 11.61 -25.07 -6.52
N SER A 679 10.81 -24.09 -6.10
CA SER A 679 9.39 -23.98 -6.46
C SER A 679 9.13 -23.33 -7.83
N TYR A 680 10.16 -23.11 -8.65
CA TYR A 680 10.10 -22.37 -9.91
C TYR A 680 11.14 -22.90 -10.93
N PRO A 681 10.98 -22.65 -12.25
CA PRO A 681 11.88 -23.17 -13.29
C PRO A 681 13.24 -22.45 -13.29
N ALA A 682 14.20 -23.00 -12.52
CA ALA A 682 15.54 -22.45 -12.36
C ALA A 682 16.57 -23.31 -13.12
N ASN A 683 17.36 -22.71 -14.03
CA ASN A 683 18.45 -23.42 -14.69
C ASN A 683 19.73 -23.31 -13.85
N PRO A 684 20.28 -24.44 -13.36
CA PRO A 684 21.60 -24.43 -12.73
C PRO A 684 22.66 -23.91 -13.70
N ILE A 685 23.47 -22.95 -13.25
CA ILE A 685 24.62 -22.42 -14.00
C ILE A 685 25.96 -22.74 -13.32
N TYR A 686 25.92 -23.45 -12.19
CA TYR A 686 27.11 -23.99 -11.52
C TYR A 686 27.44 -25.39 -12.09
N LYS A 687 28.70 -25.80 -11.96
CA LYS A 687 29.12 -27.17 -12.31
C LYS A 687 28.68 -28.17 -11.24
N HIS A 688 27.99 -29.22 -11.64
CA HIS A 688 27.66 -30.32 -10.76
C HIS A 688 28.89 -31.17 -10.45
N SER A 689 28.83 -31.93 -9.34
CA SER A 689 29.85 -32.92 -9.02
C SER A 689 29.90 -34.06 -10.04
N ASN A 690 28.75 -34.38 -10.66
CA ASN A 690 28.62 -35.30 -11.77
C ASN A 690 28.36 -34.51 -13.06
N PRO A 691 29.31 -34.50 -14.02
CA PRO A 691 29.15 -33.74 -15.27
C PRO A 691 27.95 -34.17 -16.14
N ALA A 692 27.41 -35.37 -15.95
CA ALA A 692 26.22 -35.82 -16.66
C ALA A 692 24.94 -35.07 -16.23
N ASP A 693 24.98 -34.37 -15.09
CA ASP A 693 23.87 -33.57 -14.56
C ASP A 693 23.93 -32.10 -15.01
N ASP A 694 25.03 -31.69 -15.66
CA ASP A 694 25.19 -30.34 -16.20
C ASP A 694 24.23 -30.09 -17.37
N ASP A 695 23.62 -28.90 -17.41
CA ASP A 695 22.79 -28.48 -18.55
C ASP A 695 23.71 -28.31 -19.77
N PRO A 696 23.53 -29.07 -20.87
CA PRO A 696 24.42 -29.03 -22.02
C PRO A 696 24.44 -27.68 -22.75
N LYS A 697 23.52 -26.77 -22.41
CA LYS A 697 23.50 -25.40 -22.94
C LYS A 697 24.40 -24.44 -22.19
N VAL A 698 24.92 -24.83 -21.03
CA VAL A 698 25.90 -24.03 -20.28
C VAL A 698 27.29 -24.38 -20.79
N THR A 699 28.09 -23.37 -21.09
CA THR A 699 29.53 -23.52 -21.35
C THR A 699 30.30 -22.63 -20.38
N TRP A 700 31.23 -23.21 -19.63
CA TRP A 700 32.10 -22.47 -18.70
C TRP A 700 33.45 -22.19 -19.36
N ASN A 701 33.80 -20.92 -19.47
CA ASN A 701 35.09 -20.42 -19.93
C ASN A 701 35.89 -19.85 -18.73
N ALA A 702 37.14 -19.42 -18.99
CA ALA A 702 38.01 -18.92 -17.92
C ALA A 702 37.45 -17.68 -17.20
N ASP A 703 36.85 -16.75 -17.93
CA ASP A 703 36.40 -15.45 -17.39
C ASP A 703 34.87 -15.26 -17.44
N ASN A 704 34.13 -16.20 -18.04
CA ASN A 704 32.70 -16.08 -18.25
C ASN A 704 32.03 -17.45 -18.42
N PHE A 705 30.71 -17.48 -18.34
CA PHE A 705 29.93 -18.61 -18.84
C PHE A 705 28.93 -18.12 -19.87
N THR A 706 28.57 -19.01 -20.79
CA THR A 706 27.52 -18.77 -21.78
C THR A 706 26.37 -19.72 -21.59
N TYR A 707 25.15 -19.26 -21.83
CA TYR A 707 23.94 -20.08 -21.90
C TYR A 707 23.27 -19.91 -23.25
N GLN A 708 23.15 -20.99 -24.01
CA GLN A 708 22.43 -21.01 -25.28
C GLN A 708 20.92 -21.07 -25.02
N LEU A 709 20.19 -19.98 -25.31
CA LEU A 709 18.73 -20.01 -25.27
C LEU A 709 18.17 -20.86 -26.42
N ASP A 710 16.93 -21.27 -26.26
CA ASP A 710 16.17 -21.89 -27.34
C ASP A 710 15.89 -20.92 -28.48
N ASP A 711 15.56 -21.51 -29.65
CA ASP A 711 14.99 -20.79 -30.76
C ASP A 711 13.70 -20.06 -30.34
N VAL A 712 13.61 -18.77 -30.68
CA VAL A 712 12.45 -17.94 -30.35
C VAL A 712 11.23 -18.16 -31.25
N ALA A 713 11.25 -19.14 -32.15
CA ALA A 713 10.18 -19.41 -33.12
C ALA A 713 8.80 -19.63 -32.49
N THR A 714 8.74 -20.13 -31.26
CA THR A 714 7.48 -20.38 -30.55
C THR A 714 7.16 -19.32 -29.50
N ALA A 715 8.02 -18.32 -29.33
CA ALA A 715 7.81 -17.21 -28.39
C ALA A 715 6.84 -16.17 -28.98
N GLU A 716 5.97 -15.63 -28.12
CA GLU A 716 5.08 -14.52 -28.51
C GLU A 716 5.88 -13.21 -28.63
N PRO A 717 5.46 -12.26 -29.50
CA PRO A 717 6.11 -10.97 -29.58
C PRO A 717 6.04 -10.20 -28.25
N GLY A 718 7.16 -9.65 -27.79
CA GLY A 718 7.21 -8.77 -26.61
C GLY A 718 8.60 -8.62 -25.98
N THR A 719 8.62 -8.06 -24.77
CA THR A 719 9.82 -7.91 -23.93
C THR A 719 10.03 -9.14 -23.08
N TYR A 720 11.25 -9.69 -23.13
CA TYR A 720 11.67 -10.83 -22.35
C TYR A 720 12.77 -10.42 -21.38
N THR A 721 12.84 -11.12 -20.25
CA THR A 721 13.81 -10.85 -19.18
C THR A 721 14.69 -12.07 -18.97
N VAL A 722 16.00 -11.87 -19.06
CA VAL A 722 17.01 -12.78 -18.49
C VAL A 722 17.33 -12.29 -17.09
N TRP A 723 17.17 -13.15 -16.10
CA TRP A 723 17.58 -12.90 -14.73
C TRP A 723 18.57 -13.97 -14.28
N ILE A 724 19.64 -13.54 -13.64
CA ILE A 724 20.74 -14.39 -13.17
C ILE A 724 20.95 -14.13 -11.70
N ARG A 725 21.14 -15.21 -10.96
CA ARG A 725 21.44 -15.21 -9.55
C ARG A 725 22.72 -16.01 -9.31
N VAL A 726 23.69 -15.44 -8.60
CA VAL A 726 24.95 -16.09 -8.23
C VAL A 726 25.17 -16.05 -6.71
N SER A 727 25.67 -17.14 -6.15
CA SER A 727 25.97 -17.33 -4.72
C SER A 727 27.49 -17.28 -4.44
N PRO A 728 27.97 -16.98 -3.21
CA PRO A 728 27.33 -17.17 -1.89
C PRO A 728 26.32 -16.08 -1.49
N SER A 729 25.63 -16.27 -0.35
CA SER A 729 24.79 -15.24 0.27
C SER A 729 25.68 -14.15 0.88
N PRO A 730 25.37 -12.86 0.72
CA PRO A 730 24.29 -12.27 -0.10
C PRO A 730 24.44 -12.54 -1.60
N ARG A 731 23.33 -12.96 -2.21
CA ARG A 731 23.27 -13.36 -3.61
C ARG A 731 23.49 -12.15 -4.51
N SER A 732 24.30 -12.31 -5.54
CA SER A 732 24.53 -11.27 -6.55
C SER A 732 23.62 -11.51 -7.75
N PHE A 733 23.10 -10.45 -8.36
CA PHE A 733 22.13 -10.55 -9.46
C PHE A 733 22.59 -9.82 -10.71
N GLY A 734 22.14 -10.33 -11.86
CA GLY A 734 22.25 -9.69 -13.15
C GLY A 734 20.90 -9.78 -13.84
N ILE A 735 20.50 -8.69 -14.51
CA ILE A 735 19.25 -8.63 -15.26
C ILE A 735 19.50 -8.00 -16.63
N MET A 736 18.84 -8.55 -17.66
CA MET A 736 18.83 -8.01 -19.01
C MET A 736 17.45 -8.19 -19.62
N ASN A 737 16.93 -7.15 -20.27
CA ASN A 737 15.74 -7.25 -21.10
C ASN A 737 16.12 -7.37 -22.57
N PHE A 738 15.35 -8.11 -23.34
CA PHE A 738 15.50 -8.26 -24.79
C PHE A 738 14.15 -8.37 -25.49
N GLN A 739 14.15 -8.23 -26.81
CA GLN A 739 12.92 -8.18 -27.60
C GLN A 739 12.79 -9.38 -28.52
N VAL A 740 11.59 -9.95 -28.59
CA VAL A 740 11.25 -11.05 -29.51
C VAL A 740 10.07 -10.60 -30.36
N GLY A 741 10.13 -10.84 -31.68
CA GLY A 741 9.04 -10.60 -32.62
C GLY A 741 8.59 -9.15 -32.84
N THR A 742 9.01 -8.20 -32.02
CA THR A 742 8.66 -6.77 -32.08
C THR A 742 9.80 -5.92 -31.51
N ALA A 743 10.00 -4.70 -32.00
CA ALA A 743 10.93 -3.75 -31.40
C ALA A 743 10.31 -2.97 -30.22
N SER A 744 8.99 -3.05 -30.05
CA SER A 744 8.25 -2.30 -29.03
C SER A 744 8.48 -2.87 -27.65
N VAL A 745 9.13 -2.09 -26.79
CA VAL A 745 9.35 -2.46 -25.38
C VAL A 745 8.04 -2.32 -24.60
N GLU A 746 7.55 -3.43 -24.06
CA GLU A 746 6.45 -3.43 -23.08
C GLU A 746 6.84 -2.60 -21.85
N PRO A 747 6.03 -1.65 -21.36
CA PRO A 747 6.36 -0.87 -20.17
C PRO A 747 6.40 -1.76 -18.92
N LYS A 748 7.16 -1.34 -17.90
CA LYS A 748 7.03 -1.93 -16.56
C LYS A 748 5.69 -1.47 -15.97
N ILE A 749 5.02 -2.40 -15.28
CA ILE A 749 3.73 -2.12 -14.64
C ILE A 749 3.88 -1.18 -13.42
N ALA A 750 5.03 -1.26 -12.73
CA ALA A 750 5.40 -0.44 -11.59
C ALA A 750 6.93 -0.32 -11.49
N THR A 751 7.43 0.84 -11.08
CA THR A 751 8.88 1.15 -11.01
C THR A 751 9.30 1.82 -9.72
N ASN A 752 8.34 2.30 -8.94
CA ASN A 752 8.58 3.19 -7.81
C ASN A 752 8.32 2.51 -6.46
N CYS A 753 8.48 1.19 -6.41
CA CYS A 753 8.44 0.42 -5.15
C CYS A 753 9.45 0.95 -4.12
N GLY A 754 10.60 1.46 -4.59
CA GLY A 754 11.64 2.08 -3.75
C GLY A 754 11.26 3.44 -3.14
N ASP A 755 10.13 4.04 -3.52
CA ASP A 755 9.62 5.26 -2.88
C ASP A 755 9.34 4.99 -1.40
N CYS A 756 8.71 3.84 -1.10
CA CYS A 756 8.36 3.41 0.25
C CYS A 756 9.36 2.40 0.79
N HIS A 757 9.67 1.37 0.01
CA HIS A 757 10.58 0.30 0.44
C HIS A 757 12.05 0.72 0.30
N ASN A 758 12.94 0.07 1.07
CA ASN A 758 14.38 0.32 0.92
C ASN A 758 14.88 -0.23 -0.42
N PRO A 759 15.58 0.56 -1.26
CA PRO A 759 16.30 0.01 -2.40
C PRO A 759 17.47 -0.88 -1.92
N GLY A 760 17.73 -1.98 -2.64
CA GLY A 760 18.81 -2.92 -2.34
C GLY A 760 18.44 -4.12 -1.47
N SER A 761 19.46 -4.92 -1.12
CA SER A 761 19.32 -6.28 -0.60
C SER A 761 18.55 -6.40 0.73
N GLN A 762 18.50 -5.36 1.56
CA GLN A 762 18.06 -5.48 2.96
C GLN A 762 16.61 -5.07 3.26
N GLY A 763 15.84 -4.71 2.23
CA GLY A 763 14.42 -4.40 2.35
C GLY A 763 13.48 -5.40 1.68
N GLY A 764 13.98 -6.38 0.93
CA GLY A 764 13.14 -7.26 0.11
C GLY A 764 12.36 -8.30 0.93
N ILE A 765 11.19 -8.72 0.44
CA ILE A 765 10.32 -9.78 1.01
C ILE A 765 11.04 -11.15 1.17
N HIS A 766 12.28 -11.29 0.67
CA HIS A 766 13.16 -12.45 0.91
C HIS A 766 14.60 -12.07 1.27
N GLY A 767 14.79 -10.89 1.88
CA GLY A 767 16.00 -10.47 2.58
C GLY A 767 17.25 -10.26 1.74
N ASN A 768 17.19 -10.32 0.40
CA ASN A 768 18.32 -10.05 -0.51
C ASN A 768 17.95 -9.63 -1.95
N TYR A 769 16.66 -9.51 -2.35
CA TYR A 769 16.31 -9.15 -3.74
C TYR A 769 16.03 -7.66 -3.89
N ASP A 770 16.43 -7.09 -5.02
CA ASP A 770 16.01 -5.74 -5.42
C ASP A 770 14.50 -5.69 -5.66
N TRP A 771 13.87 -4.57 -5.33
CA TRP A 771 12.45 -4.28 -5.57
C TRP A 771 12.17 -3.98 -7.06
N ASP A 772 12.58 -4.89 -7.93
CA ASP A 772 12.30 -4.84 -9.37
C ASP A 772 11.23 -5.87 -9.71
N VAL A 773 10.11 -5.40 -10.26
CA VAL A 773 9.00 -6.28 -10.67
C VAL A 773 9.46 -7.36 -11.63
N ASP A 774 10.41 -7.12 -12.54
CA ASP A 774 10.87 -8.13 -13.49
C ASP A 774 11.63 -9.28 -12.80
N VAL A 775 12.31 -8.99 -11.69
CA VAL A 775 12.96 -10.00 -10.83
C VAL A 775 11.90 -10.82 -10.10
N CYS A 776 10.92 -10.15 -9.49
CA CYS A 776 9.82 -10.83 -8.81
C CYS A 776 9.05 -11.76 -9.78
N GLY A 777 8.82 -11.31 -11.01
CA GLY A 777 8.14 -12.07 -12.06
C GLY A 777 8.80 -13.38 -12.44
N ALA A 778 10.11 -13.52 -12.24
CA ALA A 778 10.83 -14.77 -12.52
C ALA A 778 10.46 -15.91 -11.56
N CYS A 779 9.93 -15.58 -10.37
CA CYS A 779 9.50 -16.55 -9.36
C CYS A 779 8.01 -16.45 -9.01
N HIS A 780 7.34 -15.35 -9.36
CA HIS A 780 5.92 -15.08 -9.14
C HIS A 780 5.17 -15.03 -10.49
N ASP A 781 5.32 -16.12 -11.23
CA ASP A 781 4.67 -16.40 -12.52
C ASP A 781 3.30 -17.09 -12.34
N TYR A 782 2.74 -17.58 -13.45
CA TYR A 782 1.46 -18.31 -13.51
C TYR A 782 1.59 -19.83 -13.27
N ARG A 783 2.75 -20.36 -12.84
CA ARG A 783 3.00 -21.81 -12.71
C ARG A 783 2.81 -22.32 -11.27
N ARG A 784 2.09 -23.44 -11.14
CA ARG A 784 2.07 -24.26 -9.91
C ARG A 784 3.20 -25.29 -9.90
N THR A 785 3.63 -25.69 -8.71
CA THR A 785 4.58 -26.82 -8.55
C THR A 785 3.87 -28.16 -8.59
N ALA A 786 4.58 -29.21 -9.04
CA ALA A 786 4.07 -30.57 -9.18
C ALA A 786 3.51 -31.22 -7.89
N ASN A 787 3.84 -30.69 -6.69
CA ASN A 787 3.34 -31.23 -5.42
C ASN A 787 1.84 -30.98 -5.18
N ASP A 788 1.18 -30.14 -5.98
CA ASP A 788 -0.25 -29.83 -5.84
C ASP A 788 -1.17 -30.83 -6.57
N ARG A 789 -0.61 -31.79 -7.33
CA ARG A 789 -1.40 -32.83 -8.02
C ARG A 789 -1.47 -34.18 -7.29
N LEU A 790 -0.89 -34.32 -6.10
CA LEU A 790 -0.83 -35.62 -5.40
C LEU A 790 -1.68 -35.72 -4.13
N ALA A 791 -2.47 -34.70 -3.78
CA ALA A 791 -3.47 -34.81 -2.72
C ALA A 791 -4.87 -34.89 -3.31
N THR A 792 -5.18 -36.05 -3.90
CA THR A 792 -6.53 -36.54 -4.26
C THR A 792 -7.37 -35.70 -5.21
N ASP A 793 -7.88 -36.39 -6.22
CA ASP A 793 -8.94 -36.10 -7.20
C ASP A 793 -10.27 -35.59 -6.58
N THR A 794 -10.22 -34.54 -5.79
CA THR A 794 -11.39 -33.72 -5.48
C THR A 794 -11.01 -32.30 -5.82
N PHE A 795 -11.32 -31.93 -7.06
CA PHE A 795 -11.56 -30.55 -7.44
C PHE A 795 -12.61 -30.02 -6.45
N VAL A 796 -12.17 -29.30 -5.42
CA VAL A 796 -13.10 -28.59 -4.55
C VAL A 796 -13.52 -27.38 -5.38
N ASP A 797 -14.64 -27.52 -6.09
CA ASP A 797 -15.47 -26.40 -6.53
C ASP A 797 -15.83 -25.60 -5.28
N GLY A 798 -14.93 -24.71 -4.89
CA GLY A 798 -15.04 -24.02 -3.63
C GLY A 798 -13.71 -23.46 -3.18
N TRP A 799 -13.70 -22.16 -2.95
CA TRP A 799 -12.73 -21.40 -2.18
C TRP A 799 -12.72 -21.84 -0.68
N GLY A 800 -12.92 -23.13 -0.43
CA GLY A 800 -13.15 -23.74 0.88
C GLY A 800 -12.03 -24.71 1.24
N SER A 801 -11.14 -24.23 2.10
CA SER A 801 -10.47 -24.97 3.19
C SER A 801 -10.02 -26.42 2.94
N SER A 802 -8.70 -26.63 2.85
CA SER A 802 -8.05 -27.74 3.55
C SER A 802 -7.36 -27.21 4.82
N ALA A 803 -8.14 -27.08 5.89
CA ALA A 803 -7.69 -26.60 7.19
C ALA A 803 -6.73 -27.56 7.94
N ALA A 804 -6.30 -28.68 7.33
CA ALA A 804 -5.56 -29.73 8.03
C ALA A 804 -4.03 -29.52 8.09
N SER A 805 -3.46 -28.64 7.27
CA SER A 805 -2.00 -28.39 7.24
C SER A 805 -1.59 -26.99 7.73
N GLY A 806 -2.54 -26.09 7.99
CA GLY A 806 -2.25 -24.67 8.24
C GLY A 806 -1.52 -23.98 7.08
N ARG A 807 -1.41 -24.65 5.92
CA ARG A 807 -0.83 -24.14 4.69
C ARG A 807 -1.97 -24.10 3.70
N SER A 808 -2.53 -22.92 3.46
CA SER A 808 -3.48 -22.75 2.38
C SER A 808 -2.87 -23.33 1.10
N ASN A 809 -3.64 -24.15 0.38
CA ASN A 809 -3.39 -24.54 -1.01
C ASN A 809 -3.36 -23.32 -1.98
N ALA A 810 -3.28 -22.10 -1.44
CA ALA A 810 -3.14 -20.83 -2.11
C ALA A 810 -1.77 -20.15 -1.83
N GLY A 811 -0.80 -20.87 -1.26
CA GLY A 811 0.47 -20.29 -0.80
C GLY A 811 1.76 -20.96 -1.27
N PHE A 812 1.71 -22.10 -1.96
CA PHE A 812 2.92 -22.81 -2.44
C PHE A 812 2.80 -23.19 -3.93
N GLY A 813 3.71 -22.60 -4.72
CA GLY A 813 3.53 -22.34 -6.15
C GLY A 813 3.50 -20.82 -6.36
N ALA A 814 4.18 -20.34 -7.40
CA ALA A 814 4.20 -18.93 -7.73
C ALA A 814 2.76 -18.43 -7.95
N ALA A 815 2.21 -17.63 -7.05
CA ALA A 815 1.01 -16.87 -7.38
C ALA A 815 1.47 -15.67 -8.23
N PRO A 816 0.72 -15.28 -9.28
CA PRO A 816 1.09 -14.15 -10.12
C PRO A 816 1.37 -12.92 -9.27
N ILE A 817 2.47 -12.23 -9.57
CA ILE A 817 2.97 -11.11 -8.76
C ILE A 817 1.91 -10.03 -8.50
N SER A 818 1.00 -9.79 -9.44
CA SER A 818 -0.10 -8.83 -9.31
C SER A 818 -1.01 -9.15 -8.12
N ARG A 819 -1.42 -10.41 -7.95
CA ARG A 819 -2.26 -10.83 -6.81
C ARG A 819 -1.54 -10.65 -5.48
N ARG A 820 -0.24 -10.98 -5.43
CA ARG A 820 0.54 -10.89 -4.19
C ARG A 820 0.79 -9.46 -3.75
N ILE A 821 1.20 -8.58 -4.68
CA ILE A 821 1.49 -7.18 -4.35
C ILE A 821 0.23 -6.48 -3.85
N HIS A 822 -0.89 -6.57 -4.57
CA HIS A 822 -2.11 -5.89 -4.18
C HIS A 822 -2.70 -6.48 -2.90
N GLY A 823 -2.77 -7.81 -2.77
CA GLY A 823 -3.26 -8.45 -1.55
C GLY A 823 -2.41 -8.12 -0.32
N ALA A 824 -1.09 -8.00 -0.45
CA ALA A 824 -0.21 -7.61 0.65
C ALA A 824 -0.42 -6.15 1.08
N HIS A 825 -0.65 -5.23 0.14
CA HIS A 825 -0.94 -3.82 0.45
C HIS A 825 -2.40 -3.58 0.89
N PHE A 826 -3.25 -4.60 0.83
CA PHE A 826 -4.65 -4.51 1.23
C PHE A 826 -4.99 -5.48 2.38
N LEU A 827 -3.96 -6.03 3.03
CA LEU A 827 -4.10 -7.19 3.90
C LEU A 827 -4.97 -6.97 5.14
N ALA A 828 -4.94 -5.75 5.71
CA ALA A 828 -5.80 -5.41 6.84
C ALA A 828 -7.31 -5.42 6.49
N TYR A 829 -7.65 -5.40 5.19
CA TYR A 829 -9.02 -5.18 4.70
C TYR A 829 -9.59 -6.34 3.87
N VAL A 830 -8.78 -7.34 3.54
CA VAL A 830 -9.26 -8.54 2.83
C VAL A 830 -10.15 -9.40 3.73
N ASN A 831 -11.19 -9.99 3.15
CA ASN A 831 -12.07 -10.94 3.84
C ASN A 831 -11.38 -12.29 4.11
N LYS A 832 -10.33 -12.61 3.34
CA LYS A 832 -9.61 -13.89 3.31
C LYS A 832 -8.09 -13.69 3.47
N PRO A 833 -7.62 -13.13 4.61
CA PRO A 833 -6.19 -12.83 4.82
C PRO A 833 -5.27 -14.06 4.75
N GLY A 834 -5.80 -15.25 5.05
CA GLY A 834 -5.07 -16.53 4.93
C GLY A 834 -4.65 -16.91 3.50
N GLU A 835 -5.15 -16.21 2.48
CA GLU A 835 -4.76 -16.40 1.09
C GLU A 835 -3.51 -15.62 0.69
N VAL A 836 -3.18 -14.54 1.39
CA VAL A 836 -2.01 -13.70 1.07
C VAL A 836 -0.75 -14.20 1.80
N ASN A 837 -0.90 -14.92 2.92
CA ASN A 837 0.14 -15.59 3.71
C ASN A 837 1.45 -14.77 3.83
N VAL A 838 1.30 -13.51 4.19
CA VAL A 838 2.35 -12.68 4.77
C VAL A 838 1.97 -12.52 6.24
N GLY A 839 2.90 -12.77 7.16
CA GLY A 839 2.58 -12.67 8.59
C GLY A 839 2.20 -11.23 8.95
N GLY A 840 1.16 -11.06 9.77
CA GLY A 840 0.69 -9.74 10.22
C GLY A 840 -0.52 -9.21 9.44
N SER A 841 -1.09 -8.11 9.93
CA SER A 841 -1.99 -7.22 9.19
C SER A 841 -1.12 -6.07 8.67
N ILE A 842 -1.13 -5.81 7.35
CA ILE A 842 -0.36 -4.70 6.75
C ILE A 842 -1.34 -3.64 6.28
N ILE A 843 -1.11 -2.40 6.73
CA ILE A 843 -1.81 -1.20 6.25
C ILE A 843 -0.92 -0.45 5.26
N PHE A 844 -1.45 -0.13 4.08
CA PHE A 844 -0.75 0.71 3.11
C PHE A 844 -0.71 2.17 3.60
N PRO A 845 0.45 2.87 3.53
CA PRO A 845 0.60 4.23 4.08
C PRO A 845 -0.19 5.32 3.32
N GLN A 846 -0.92 4.97 2.26
CA GLN A 846 -1.84 5.85 1.54
C GLN A 846 -3.20 5.18 1.34
N ASP A 847 -4.13 5.89 0.72
CA ASP A 847 -5.29 5.24 0.11
C ASP A 847 -4.82 4.29 -1.01
N VAL A 848 -5.15 2.99 -0.87
CA VAL A 848 -4.85 1.93 -1.84
C VAL A 848 -5.45 2.21 -3.24
N ARG A 849 -6.49 3.04 -3.32
CA ARG A 849 -7.10 3.50 -4.58
C ARG A 849 -6.21 4.47 -5.36
N ASN A 850 -5.16 5.03 -4.73
CA ASN A 850 -4.18 5.85 -5.42
C ASN A 850 -3.25 4.98 -6.30
N CYS A 851 -3.81 4.37 -7.36
CA CYS A 851 -3.09 3.43 -8.22
C CYS A 851 -1.83 4.05 -8.86
N GLN A 852 -1.86 5.36 -9.13
CA GLN A 852 -0.71 6.11 -9.66
C GLN A 852 0.50 6.10 -8.71
N LYS A 853 0.30 5.81 -7.42
CA LYS A 853 1.38 5.62 -6.46
C LYS A 853 2.26 4.41 -6.76
N CYS A 854 1.80 3.44 -7.54
CA CYS A 854 2.63 2.32 -8.02
C CYS A 854 2.71 2.28 -9.55
N HIS A 855 1.65 2.72 -10.22
CA HIS A 855 1.50 2.66 -11.67
C HIS A 855 1.76 4.01 -12.35
N ALA A 856 2.88 4.66 -12.01
CA ALA A 856 3.24 5.94 -12.61
C ALA A 856 3.61 5.84 -14.10
N ASP A 857 4.17 4.69 -14.52
CA ASP A 857 4.74 4.51 -15.87
C ASP A 857 3.84 3.72 -16.83
N SER A 858 2.63 3.33 -16.41
CA SER A 858 1.71 2.56 -17.24
C SER A 858 0.25 2.85 -16.88
N SER A 859 -0.59 3.04 -17.89
CA SER A 859 -2.07 3.11 -17.76
C SER A 859 -2.75 1.74 -17.86
N SER A 860 -1.99 0.65 -18.00
CA SER A 860 -2.59 -0.67 -18.21
C SER A 860 -3.48 -1.15 -17.06
N TRP A 861 -3.29 -0.65 -15.84
CA TRP A 861 -4.17 -0.92 -14.70
C TRP A 861 -5.59 -0.37 -14.89
N SER A 862 -5.76 0.75 -15.61
CA SER A 862 -7.07 1.36 -15.87
C SER A 862 -7.63 0.97 -17.24
N GLU A 863 -6.77 0.70 -18.21
CA GLU A 863 -7.18 0.30 -19.55
C GLU A 863 -7.47 -1.20 -19.68
N LYS A 864 -6.72 -2.04 -18.97
CA LYS A 864 -6.76 -3.52 -19.08
C LYS A 864 -6.93 -4.17 -17.70
N PRO A 865 -8.07 -3.96 -17.02
CA PRO A 865 -8.32 -4.56 -15.71
C PRO A 865 -8.33 -6.08 -15.82
N ALA A 866 -7.60 -6.74 -14.92
CA ALA A 866 -7.48 -8.19 -14.86
C ALA A 866 -7.89 -8.72 -13.48
N ARG A 867 -8.62 -9.83 -13.47
CA ARG A 867 -9.21 -10.44 -12.26
C ARG A 867 -8.19 -10.66 -11.15
N LEU A 868 -6.95 -11.01 -11.49
CA LEU A 868 -5.91 -11.38 -10.51
C LEU A 868 -5.50 -10.19 -9.64
N ALA A 869 -5.49 -8.99 -10.22
CA ALA A 869 -5.28 -7.78 -9.45
C ALA A 869 -6.56 -7.42 -8.69
N CYS A 870 -7.72 -7.41 -9.35
CA CYS A 870 -8.98 -7.00 -8.71
C CYS A 870 -9.37 -7.88 -7.52
N MET A 871 -9.36 -9.20 -7.68
CA MET A 871 -9.78 -10.17 -6.66
C MET A 871 -8.79 -10.30 -5.50
N SER A 872 -7.62 -9.66 -5.58
CA SER A 872 -6.69 -9.61 -4.46
C SER A 872 -7.11 -8.61 -3.38
N CYS A 873 -7.89 -7.60 -3.75
CA CYS A 873 -8.52 -6.66 -2.82
C CYS A 873 -10.04 -6.88 -2.72
N HIS A 874 -10.68 -7.31 -3.81
CA HIS A 874 -12.11 -7.63 -3.87
C HIS A 874 -12.33 -9.14 -3.73
N ASP A 875 -12.16 -9.65 -2.51
CA ASP A 875 -12.09 -11.09 -2.22
C ASP A 875 -13.34 -11.66 -1.53
N SER A 876 -14.40 -10.85 -1.38
CA SER A 876 -15.70 -11.31 -0.89
C SER A 876 -16.24 -12.44 -1.77
N ASP A 877 -17.08 -13.31 -1.22
CA ASP A 877 -17.66 -14.43 -1.98
C ASP A 877 -18.46 -13.94 -3.20
N SER A 878 -19.14 -12.79 -3.09
CA SER A 878 -19.86 -12.17 -4.20
C SER A 878 -18.91 -11.65 -5.27
N SER A 879 -17.86 -10.91 -4.88
CA SER A 879 -16.85 -10.38 -5.81
C SER A 879 -16.13 -11.50 -6.56
N VAL A 880 -15.80 -12.58 -5.86
CA VAL A 880 -15.17 -13.77 -6.44
C VAL A 880 -16.11 -14.47 -7.41
N ALA A 881 -17.37 -14.67 -7.04
CA ALA A 881 -18.37 -15.27 -7.93
C ALA A 881 -18.57 -14.44 -9.20
N HIS A 882 -18.66 -13.11 -9.05
CA HIS A 882 -18.72 -12.19 -10.18
C HIS A 882 -17.49 -12.32 -11.08
N GLY A 883 -16.28 -12.28 -10.51
CA GLY A 883 -15.04 -12.43 -11.27
C GLY A 883 -15.01 -13.74 -12.07
N ASN A 884 -15.43 -14.84 -11.47
CA ASN A 884 -15.46 -16.15 -12.13
C ASN A 884 -16.44 -16.23 -13.30
N LEU A 885 -17.58 -15.54 -13.22
CA LEU A 885 -18.55 -15.46 -14.33
C LEU A 885 -17.99 -14.72 -15.55
N MET A 886 -16.98 -13.87 -15.36
CA MET A 886 -16.38 -13.06 -16.41
C MET A 886 -15.20 -13.73 -17.12
N ILE A 887 -14.95 -15.00 -16.82
CA ILE A 887 -13.80 -15.78 -17.33
C ILE A 887 -14.30 -16.92 -18.22
N SER A 888 -13.64 -17.11 -19.36
CA SER A 888 -13.66 -18.36 -20.09
C SER A 888 -12.31 -19.03 -19.95
N ASP A 889 -12.29 -20.21 -19.33
CA ASP A 889 -11.07 -21.02 -19.14
C ASP A 889 -11.04 -22.18 -20.15
N PRO A 890 -10.10 -22.15 -21.14
CA PRO A 890 -9.91 -23.24 -22.10
C PRO A 890 -9.40 -24.54 -21.47
N THR A 891 -8.82 -24.49 -20.26
CA THR A 891 -8.23 -25.62 -19.56
C THR A 891 -8.71 -25.74 -18.11
N PRO A 892 -10.00 -26.10 -17.88
CA PRO A 892 -10.62 -26.13 -16.55
C PRO A 892 -9.93 -27.00 -15.48
N ALA A 893 -9.13 -27.98 -15.91
CA ALA A 893 -8.33 -28.81 -15.02
C ALA A 893 -7.08 -28.09 -14.46
N ASP A 894 -6.77 -26.90 -14.97
CA ASP A 894 -5.67 -26.03 -14.55
C ASP A 894 -6.04 -24.52 -14.67
N PRO A 895 -7.01 -24.02 -13.87
CA PRO A 895 -7.67 -22.71 -14.05
C PRO A 895 -6.85 -21.47 -13.68
N TRP A 896 -5.52 -21.64 -13.57
CA TRP A 896 -4.58 -20.60 -13.14
C TRP A 896 -3.32 -20.57 -14.00
N ASN A 897 -3.35 -21.25 -15.14
CA ASN A 897 -2.19 -21.41 -15.99
C ASN A 897 -1.94 -20.18 -16.89
N GLY A 898 -2.84 -19.19 -16.82
CA GLY A 898 -2.75 -17.90 -17.50
C GLY A 898 -3.26 -17.90 -18.94
N ASP A 899 -3.93 -18.97 -19.39
CA ASP A 899 -4.58 -19.04 -20.69
C ASP A 899 -6.05 -18.57 -20.69
N GLU A 900 -6.55 -18.21 -19.51
CA GLU A 900 -7.92 -17.77 -19.30
C GLU A 900 -8.21 -16.47 -20.07
N MET A 901 -9.40 -16.39 -20.65
CA MET A 901 -9.87 -15.20 -21.35
C MET A 901 -10.85 -14.44 -20.46
N GLU A 902 -10.57 -13.17 -20.22
CA GLU A 902 -11.36 -12.31 -19.34
C GLU A 902 -12.16 -11.30 -20.14
N SER A 903 -13.38 -11.02 -19.68
CA SER A 903 -14.27 -10.01 -20.27
C SER A 903 -14.36 -8.72 -19.46
N CYS A 904 -13.54 -8.58 -18.40
CA CYS A 904 -13.56 -7.46 -17.45
C CYS A 904 -13.48 -6.08 -18.13
N GLU A 905 -12.64 -5.93 -19.16
CA GLU A 905 -12.47 -4.68 -19.92
C GLU A 905 -13.79 -4.16 -20.52
N THR A 906 -14.73 -5.04 -20.84
CA THR A 906 -16.05 -4.68 -21.42
C THR A 906 -16.80 -3.68 -20.52
N CYS A 907 -16.72 -3.88 -19.20
CA CYS A 907 -17.46 -3.10 -18.20
C CYS A 907 -16.55 -2.17 -17.39
N HIS A 908 -15.29 -2.55 -17.16
CA HIS A 908 -14.34 -1.85 -16.29
C HIS A 908 -13.20 -1.14 -17.02
N GLY A 909 -13.12 -1.25 -18.35
CA GLY A 909 -12.11 -0.56 -19.16
C GLY A 909 -12.30 0.96 -19.19
N ALA A 910 -11.36 1.66 -19.83
CA ALA A 910 -11.36 3.12 -19.92
C ALA A 910 -12.66 3.67 -20.56
N GLY A 911 -13.19 4.76 -19.98
CA GLY A 911 -14.40 5.44 -20.46
C GLY A 911 -15.72 4.71 -20.20
N LYS A 912 -15.71 3.59 -19.47
CA LYS A 912 -16.92 2.88 -19.04
C LYS A 912 -17.50 3.47 -17.75
N MET A 913 -18.80 3.27 -17.52
CA MET A 913 -19.47 3.74 -16.29
C MET A 913 -18.84 3.18 -15.02
N PHE A 914 -18.39 1.92 -15.05
CA PHE A 914 -17.71 1.26 -13.94
C PHE A 914 -16.20 1.16 -14.14
N SER A 915 -15.61 2.09 -14.91
CA SER A 915 -14.17 2.08 -15.17
C SER A 915 -13.37 2.12 -13.88
N VAL A 916 -12.19 1.51 -13.87
CA VAL A 916 -11.30 1.52 -12.70
C VAL A 916 -11.04 2.96 -12.22
N THR A 917 -10.82 3.89 -13.15
CA THR A 917 -10.56 5.30 -12.83
C THR A 917 -11.76 6.00 -12.20
N THR A 918 -12.99 5.66 -12.61
CA THR A 918 -14.22 6.21 -12.00
C THR A 918 -14.42 5.65 -10.59
N SER A 919 -14.33 4.33 -10.43
CA SER A 919 -14.62 3.64 -9.17
C SER A 919 -13.55 3.86 -8.09
N HIS A 920 -12.30 4.13 -8.49
CA HIS A 920 -11.18 4.39 -7.59
C HIS A 920 -10.78 5.86 -7.56
N ASN A 921 -11.65 6.77 -8.01
CA ASN A 921 -11.34 8.18 -7.97
C ASN A 921 -11.25 8.70 -6.53
N ILE A 922 -10.08 9.21 -6.17
CA ILE A 922 -9.77 9.80 -4.86
C ILE A 922 -9.87 11.33 -4.85
N THR A 923 -10.16 11.96 -6.00
CA THR A 923 -10.35 13.41 -6.09
C THR A 923 -11.74 13.78 -5.57
N ASN A 924 -11.82 14.08 -4.28
CA ASN A 924 -12.85 14.85 -3.55
C ASN A 924 -14.35 14.63 -3.90
N PRO A 925 -15.21 14.18 -2.97
CA PRO A 925 -14.95 13.91 -1.56
C PRO A 925 -14.20 12.60 -1.32
N TYR A 926 -13.03 12.72 -0.71
CA TYR A 926 -12.32 11.57 -0.14
C TYR A 926 -13.11 11.09 1.09
N VAL A 927 -13.85 10.00 0.91
CA VAL A 927 -14.31 9.17 2.02
C VAL A 927 -13.42 7.92 1.98
N PRO A 928 -12.67 7.62 3.05
CA PRO A 928 -11.96 6.37 3.15
C PRO A 928 -12.96 5.23 3.00
N PRO A 929 -12.76 4.30 2.06
CA PRO A 929 -13.64 3.16 1.91
C PRO A 929 -13.44 2.14 3.04
N TYR A 930 -12.35 2.27 3.79
CA TYR A 930 -11.94 1.39 4.88
C TYR A 930 -11.43 2.24 6.06
N PRO A 931 -11.71 1.87 7.32
CA PRO A 931 -11.09 2.49 8.49
C PRO A 931 -9.58 2.20 8.47
N ARG A 932 -8.73 3.22 8.65
CA ARG A 932 -7.29 2.98 8.84
C ARG A 932 -6.95 2.70 10.29
#